data_AF-M7T875-F1
#
_entry.id   AF-M7T875-F1
#
_cell.length_a   1.000
_cell.length_b   1.000
_cell.length_c   1.000
_cell.angle_alpha   90.00
_cell.angle_beta   90.00
_cell.angle_gamma   90.00
#
_symmetry.space_group_name_H-M   'P 1'
#
loop_
_entity.id
_entity.type
_entity.pdbx_description
1 polymer ?
#
loop_
_entity_poly.entity_id
_entity_poly.type
_entity_poly.pdbx_seq_one_letter_code
_entity_poly.pdbx_strand_id
1 'polypeptide(L)'
;MIPDGALLKSIMTHQKLRALLLPPAVIDQILHEPEGISYFKPLDFVTYGGAPMKQSTAEQLLKVVQIGTPYGSTESYPLPELIPADPEDWEWHEFNPILKHEMELYDADEGTYELVLIADEGSKQTSAVYHNLPGIGRFHTKDLWTRHPEKHQLFKFYGRRDDIIVLSNGEKFNPVPFETHVQAHPLLKGALVTGSRKTQAALLIEPKEPLDEEKAAKLIEEINPLIEESNALLPGQGRIHRGKIICALPDKPFRRTGKGTVVRKLTEDAYLDEIEKLYSVASNGSVEVDLKPTLRPLYESATVDEFMRRIISASFPAGATIGGDEDFFAYGLDSIQTIEIISNLKRNIQAQVSKPAAWISPRTIFYNPTINDLSRLVRAFLNEGTVPGAGSSNDRARTVDGIVESYVESLPGKLAVQPEGPGTPSVIALIGSTGYLGSHLIANLLRIPTVSRIYCLNRSRNSQAQEKQEKALREIDESLASLFGKLKYCTVELGKPKLGMADDDYQKVASEVDVIVYNAWRLDFGLSIRSFEPFLRATRDVVDLARSNSRNAHIVFVSSLSSVGKMATKTKVPEAPIDDALAAFSIGYGQSKHAAERILTAANRISGIPVSIARVCQIGGPTGPGKWADQPWISGLARTAKTVECIPSHVAVVDWLAVDTAAEMLRDFIIRPTAQEAQFYHISHPEPLGWDSVVDVLSGLLNVTKVVSLREWVGTLRLKEAKAATASTMPALTMLDFFEELGDGVENSTYDTARAVSNFHGKMHVLNRALLESWLQSWDL
;
A
#
# COMPACT_ATOMS: atom_id res chain seq x y z
N MET A 1 -27.19 -26.54 33.55
CA MET A 1 -26.89 -27.40 32.39
C MET A 1 -27.03 -26.52 31.16
N ILE A 2 -25.96 -26.34 30.39
CA ILE A 2 -26.04 -25.60 29.12
C ILE A 2 -26.79 -26.51 28.15
N PRO A 3 -27.81 -26.03 27.40
CA PRO A 3 -28.54 -26.88 26.47
C PRO A 3 -27.60 -27.45 25.40
N ASP A 4 -27.65 -28.76 25.18
CA ASP A 4 -26.89 -29.48 24.15
C ASP A 4 -27.83 -30.08 23.08
N GLY A 5 -27.26 -30.58 21.99
CA GLY A 5 -28.02 -31.16 20.89
C GLY A 5 -28.91 -32.35 21.31
N ALA A 6 -28.47 -33.13 22.31
CA ALA A 6 -29.23 -34.29 22.81
C ALA A 6 -30.50 -33.87 23.55
N LEU A 7 -30.42 -32.88 24.43
CA LEU A 7 -31.58 -32.31 25.10
C LEU A 7 -32.56 -31.70 24.09
N LEU A 8 -32.05 -30.95 23.11
CA LEU A 8 -32.89 -30.33 22.10
C LEU A 8 -33.60 -31.37 21.22
N LYS A 9 -32.91 -32.43 20.80
CA LYS A 9 -33.51 -33.57 20.09
C LYS A 9 -34.64 -34.22 20.89
N SER A 10 -34.43 -34.41 22.19
CA SER A 10 -35.49 -34.92 23.09
C SER A 10 -36.71 -33.99 23.11
N ILE A 11 -36.52 -32.67 23.16
CA ILE A 11 -37.63 -31.72 23.09
C ILE A 11 -38.34 -31.80 21.74
N MET A 12 -37.59 -31.79 20.64
CA MET A 12 -38.14 -31.81 19.27
C MET A 12 -38.89 -33.10 18.92
N THR A 13 -38.57 -34.21 19.59
CA THR A 13 -39.28 -35.49 19.43
C THR A 13 -40.58 -35.56 20.23
N HIS A 14 -40.68 -34.83 21.34
CA HIS A 14 -41.86 -34.86 22.22
C HIS A 14 -42.79 -33.65 22.03
N GLN A 15 -42.34 -32.59 21.37
CA GLN A 15 -43.07 -31.34 21.19
C GLN A 15 -43.03 -30.89 19.73
N LYS A 16 -44.18 -30.42 19.22
CA LYS A 16 -44.23 -29.80 17.89
C LYS A 16 -43.79 -28.34 17.99
N LEU A 17 -42.55 -28.08 17.60
CA LEU A 17 -41.99 -26.73 17.58
C LEU A 17 -42.26 -26.04 16.24
N ARG A 18 -42.42 -24.72 16.27
CA ARG A 18 -42.55 -23.88 15.07
C ARG A 18 -41.29 -23.08 14.77
N ALA A 19 -40.50 -22.73 15.78
CA ALA A 19 -39.28 -21.98 15.62
C ALA A 19 -38.28 -22.30 16.73
N LEU A 20 -37.00 -22.04 16.46
CA LEU A 20 -35.90 -22.25 17.39
C LEU A 20 -34.95 -21.04 17.35
N LEU A 21 -34.43 -20.64 18.52
CA LEU A 21 -33.32 -19.69 18.65
C LEU A 21 -32.15 -20.40 19.33
N LEU A 22 -31.05 -20.62 18.61
CA LEU A 22 -29.97 -21.51 19.06
C LEU A 22 -28.57 -20.94 18.81
N PRO A 23 -27.57 -21.30 19.62
CA PRO A 23 -26.17 -21.14 19.23
C PRO A 23 -25.84 -22.03 18.01
N PRO A 24 -25.04 -21.56 17.04
CA PRO A 24 -24.64 -22.37 15.88
C PRO A 24 -24.04 -23.73 16.23
N ALA A 25 -23.31 -23.84 17.34
CA ALA A 25 -22.73 -25.11 17.78
C ALA A 25 -23.79 -26.21 18.08
N VAL A 26 -24.96 -25.82 18.60
CA VAL A 26 -26.06 -26.77 18.89
C VAL A 26 -26.73 -27.20 17.60
N ILE A 27 -26.84 -26.28 16.64
CA ILE A 27 -27.34 -26.57 15.28
C ILE A 27 -26.41 -27.59 14.60
N ASP A 28 -25.10 -27.34 14.62
CA ASP A 28 -24.09 -28.25 14.10
C ASP A 28 -24.22 -29.63 14.75
N GLN A 29 -24.34 -29.72 16.08
CA GLN A 29 -24.50 -31.01 16.78
C GLN A 29 -25.69 -31.82 16.26
N ILE A 30 -26.84 -31.18 16.03
CA ILE A 30 -28.02 -31.88 15.47
C ILE A 30 -27.78 -32.29 14.03
N LEU A 31 -27.16 -31.44 13.21
CA LEU A 31 -26.90 -31.77 11.81
C LEU A 31 -25.91 -32.93 11.62
N HIS A 32 -25.01 -33.16 12.59
CA HIS A 32 -24.08 -34.29 12.58
C HIS A 32 -24.74 -35.62 12.98
N GLU A 33 -25.95 -35.59 13.54
CA GLU A 33 -26.69 -36.80 13.87
C GLU A 33 -27.28 -37.47 12.62
N PRO A 34 -27.44 -38.80 12.62
CA PRO A 34 -28.21 -39.49 11.59
C PRO A 34 -29.62 -38.89 11.46
N GLU A 35 -29.99 -38.52 10.23
CA GLU A 35 -31.27 -37.84 9.91
C GLU A 35 -31.45 -36.46 10.58
N GLY A 36 -30.37 -35.85 11.08
CA GLY A 36 -30.37 -34.56 11.78
C GLY A 36 -31.13 -33.44 11.07
N ILE A 37 -30.97 -33.33 9.74
CA ILE A 37 -31.65 -32.32 8.92
C ILE A 37 -33.19 -32.43 8.95
N SER A 38 -33.73 -33.63 9.22
CA SER A 38 -35.17 -33.86 9.25
C SER A 38 -35.86 -33.12 10.40
N TYR A 39 -35.13 -32.87 11.48
CA TYR A 39 -35.63 -32.13 12.64
C TYR A 39 -35.90 -30.66 12.32
N PHE A 40 -35.24 -30.08 11.31
CA PHE A 40 -35.42 -28.68 10.93
C PHE A 40 -36.54 -28.45 9.91
N LYS A 41 -36.89 -29.46 9.10
CA LYS A 41 -37.97 -29.39 8.09
C LYS A 41 -39.34 -28.92 8.60
N PRO A 42 -39.83 -29.33 9.79
CA PRO A 42 -41.16 -28.92 10.26
C PRO A 42 -41.20 -27.51 10.88
N LEU A 43 -40.06 -26.82 10.98
CA LEU A 43 -39.97 -25.47 11.55
C LEU A 43 -40.32 -24.43 10.49
N ASP A 44 -40.97 -23.35 10.94
CA ASP A 44 -41.22 -22.16 10.11
C ASP A 44 -39.91 -21.39 9.88
N PHE A 45 -39.08 -21.25 10.93
CA PHE A 45 -37.76 -20.62 10.84
C PHE A 45 -36.83 -21.04 11.99
N VAL A 46 -35.53 -20.90 11.78
CA VAL A 46 -34.48 -21.05 12.80
C VAL A 46 -33.72 -19.73 12.90
N THR A 47 -33.64 -19.18 14.10
CA THR A 47 -32.73 -18.08 14.38
C THR A 47 -31.48 -18.56 15.10
N TYR A 48 -30.36 -17.92 14.84
CA TYR A 48 -29.12 -18.19 15.55
C TYR A 48 -28.51 -16.92 16.13
N GLY A 49 -27.67 -17.08 17.15
CA GLY A 49 -26.97 -15.95 17.76
C GLY A 49 -25.88 -16.37 18.72
N GLY A 50 -25.02 -15.41 19.06
CA GLY A 50 -23.89 -15.61 20.00
C GLY A 50 -22.60 -16.15 19.37
N ALA A 51 -22.63 -16.57 18.11
CA ALA A 51 -21.46 -16.86 17.28
C ALA A 51 -21.84 -16.80 15.78
N PRO A 52 -20.87 -16.61 14.86
CA PRO A 52 -21.09 -16.77 13.42
C PRO A 52 -21.47 -18.22 13.07
N MET A 53 -22.30 -18.40 12.04
CA MET A 53 -22.64 -19.71 11.49
C MET A 53 -21.70 -20.05 10.33
N LYS A 54 -21.31 -21.33 10.21
CA LYS A 54 -20.52 -21.80 9.06
C LYS A 54 -21.37 -21.74 7.79
N GLN A 55 -20.77 -21.30 6.70
CA GLN A 55 -21.46 -21.22 5.40
C GLN A 55 -21.99 -22.60 4.95
N SER A 56 -21.20 -23.65 5.12
CA SER A 56 -21.63 -25.03 4.81
C SER A 56 -22.78 -25.54 5.67
N THR A 57 -22.94 -25.03 6.89
CA THR A 57 -24.09 -25.30 7.77
C THR A 57 -25.33 -24.56 7.27
N ALA A 58 -25.19 -23.28 6.93
CA ALA A 58 -26.28 -22.47 6.39
C ALA A 58 -26.80 -23.02 5.06
N GLU A 59 -25.90 -23.37 4.13
CA GLU A 59 -26.25 -23.99 2.83
C GLU A 59 -27.05 -25.29 2.97
N GLN A 60 -26.82 -26.07 4.03
CA GLN A 60 -27.60 -27.27 4.32
C GLN A 60 -28.99 -26.94 4.85
N LEU A 61 -29.09 -25.97 5.76
CA LEU A 61 -30.34 -25.58 6.41
C LEU A 61 -31.27 -24.81 5.48
N LEU A 62 -30.75 -23.90 4.65
CA LEU A 62 -31.54 -23.11 3.69
C LEU A 62 -32.34 -23.98 2.72
N LYS A 63 -31.94 -25.25 2.52
CA LYS A 63 -32.67 -26.24 1.72
C LYS A 63 -33.98 -26.69 2.36
N VAL A 64 -34.15 -26.52 3.67
CA VAL A 64 -35.26 -27.11 4.43
C VAL A 64 -35.96 -26.15 5.38
N VAL A 65 -35.33 -25.04 5.77
CA VAL A 65 -35.87 -24.09 6.73
C VAL A 65 -35.32 -22.69 6.48
N GLN A 66 -36.12 -21.67 6.76
CA GLN A 66 -35.67 -20.29 6.71
C GLN A 66 -34.76 -19.98 7.90
N ILE A 67 -33.66 -19.26 7.66
CA ILE A 67 -32.68 -18.89 8.70
C ILE A 67 -32.70 -17.37 8.89
N GLY A 68 -32.48 -16.92 10.13
CA GLY A 68 -32.23 -15.51 10.41
C GLY A 68 -31.29 -15.31 11.60
N THR A 69 -30.72 -14.11 11.71
CA THR A 69 -29.83 -13.74 12.81
C THR A 69 -30.39 -12.48 13.49
N PRO A 70 -31.13 -12.59 14.60
CA PRO A 70 -31.61 -11.41 15.31
C PRO A 70 -30.43 -10.64 15.90
N TYR A 71 -30.43 -9.32 15.72
CA TYR A 71 -29.45 -8.45 16.32
C TYR A 71 -29.99 -7.71 17.55
N GLY A 72 -29.14 -7.54 18.57
CA GLY A 72 -29.47 -6.72 19.73
C GLY A 72 -28.43 -6.80 20.84
N SER A 73 -28.47 -5.82 21.73
CA SER A 73 -27.66 -5.77 22.95
C SER A 73 -28.53 -5.78 24.21
N THR A 74 -27.90 -5.83 25.39
CA THR A 74 -28.60 -5.69 26.67
C THR A 74 -29.28 -4.33 26.77
N GLU A 75 -28.61 -3.28 26.30
CA GLU A 75 -29.07 -1.90 26.30
C GLU A 75 -30.20 -1.67 25.28
N SER A 76 -30.10 -2.26 24.09
CA SER A 76 -31.04 -2.01 22.99
C SER A 76 -32.23 -2.95 22.93
N TYR A 77 -32.18 -4.09 23.63
CA TYR A 77 -33.05 -5.25 23.36
C TYR A 77 -32.88 -5.74 21.90
N PRO A 78 -33.44 -6.89 21.46
CA PRO A 78 -33.49 -7.23 20.04
C PRO A 78 -34.12 -6.08 19.23
N LEU A 79 -33.43 -5.67 18.18
CA LEU A 79 -33.91 -4.61 17.31
C LEU A 79 -35.04 -5.13 16.42
N PRO A 80 -36.01 -4.27 16.06
CA PRO A 80 -37.03 -4.65 15.09
C PRO A 80 -36.39 -4.73 13.69
N GLU A 81 -36.43 -5.92 13.11
CA GLU A 81 -35.84 -6.23 11.81
C GLU A 81 -36.91 -6.80 10.87
N LEU A 82 -36.72 -6.59 9.58
CA LEU A 82 -37.45 -7.27 8.52
C LEU A 82 -36.68 -8.52 8.13
N ILE A 83 -37.42 -9.53 7.68
CA ILE A 83 -36.83 -10.73 7.10
C ILE A 83 -36.41 -10.37 5.67
N PRO A 84 -35.13 -10.58 5.29
CA PRO A 84 -34.69 -10.38 3.91
C PRO A 84 -35.56 -11.18 2.93
N ALA A 85 -35.92 -10.56 1.81
CA ALA A 85 -36.80 -11.18 0.83
C ALA A 85 -36.17 -12.41 0.13
N ASP A 86 -34.84 -12.42 0.03
CA ASP A 86 -34.06 -13.49 -0.58
C ASP A 86 -33.47 -14.39 0.50
N PRO A 87 -33.79 -15.69 0.54
CA PRO A 87 -33.21 -16.62 1.50
C PRO A 87 -31.68 -16.74 1.40
N GLU A 88 -31.07 -16.40 0.26
CA GLU A 88 -29.60 -16.35 0.12
C GLU A 88 -28.97 -15.19 0.91
N ASP A 89 -29.77 -14.17 1.27
CA ASP A 89 -29.33 -13.03 2.08
C ASP A 89 -29.37 -13.31 3.60
N TRP A 90 -29.33 -14.57 4.04
CA TRP A 90 -29.52 -14.98 5.45
C TRP A 90 -28.56 -14.33 6.48
N GLU A 91 -27.40 -13.82 6.05
CA GLU A 91 -26.44 -13.08 6.88
C GLU A 91 -26.66 -11.56 6.89
N TRP A 92 -27.57 -11.07 6.06
CA TRP A 92 -27.84 -9.65 5.93
C TRP A 92 -29.04 -9.25 6.78
N HIS A 93 -28.94 -8.03 7.32
CA HIS A 93 -29.91 -7.44 8.20
C HIS A 93 -30.64 -6.31 7.48
N GLU A 94 -31.96 -6.33 7.56
CA GLU A 94 -32.82 -5.24 7.10
C GLU A 94 -33.50 -4.61 8.32
N PHE A 95 -33.05 -3.44 8.74
CA PHE A 95 -33.65 -2.77 9.89
C PHE A 95 -35.05 -2.27 9.55
N ASN A 96 -36.01 -2.52 10.45
CA ASN A 96 -37.38 -2.07 10.23
C ASN A 96 -37.41 -0.53 10.16
N PRO A 97 -38.10 0.09 9.17
CA PRO A 97 -38.18 1.56 9.06
C PRO A 97 -38.71 2.28 10.30
N ILE A 98 -39.40 1.58 11.21
CA ILE A 98 -39.87 2.13 12.49
C ILE A 98 -38.72 2.37 13.50
N LEU A 99 -37.58 1.71 13.29
CA LEU A 99 -36.36 1.91 14.08
C LEU A 99 -35.69 3.22 13.65
N LYS A 100 -35.66 4.20 14.55
CA LYS A 100 -34.83 5.39 14.36
C LYS A 100 -33.36 5.05 14.59
N HIS A 101 -32.61 4.95 13.50
CA HIS A 101 -31.18 4.68 13.53
C HIS A 101 -30.46 5.49 12.45
N GLU A 102 -29.15 5.64 12.63
CA GLU A 102 -28.24 6.19 11.64
C GLU A 102 -27.11 5.18 11.40
N MET A 103 -26.65 5.08 10.15
CA MET A 103 -25.44 4.36 9.77
C MET A 103 -24.35 5.39 9.50
N GLU A 104 -23.61 5.77 10.54
CA GLU A 104 -22.55 6.78 10.45
C GLU A 104 -21.31 6.20 9.80
N LEU A 105 -20.72 6.87 8.81
CA LEU A 105 -19.51 6.39 8.16
C LEU A 105 -18.35 6.33 9.17
N TYR A 106 -17.78 5.14 9.37
CA TYR A 106 -16.65 4.91 10.26
C TYR A 106 -15.32 4.91 9.50
N ASP A 107 -15.24 4.09 8.45
CA ASP A 107 -14.07 4.00 7.57
C ASP A 107 -14.51 4.01 6.10
N ALA A 108 -14.08 5.03 5.36
CA ALA A 108 -14.43 5.23 3.96
C ALA A 108 -13.71 4.25 3.02
N ASP A 109 -12.51 3.81 3.38
CA ASP A 109 -11.70 2.91 2.56
C ASP A 109 -12.22 1.47 2.65
N GLU A 110 -12.68 1.06 3.84
CA GLU A 110 -13.31 -0.25 4.05
C GLU A 110 -14.83 -0.27 3.81
N GLY A 111 -15.45 0.90 3.63
CA GLY A 111 -16.90 1.01 3.43
C GLY A 111 -17.72 0.57 4.66
N THR A 112 -17.23 0.88 5.87
CA THR A 112 -17.84 0.46 7.13
C THR A 112 -18.59 1.60 7.81
N TYR A 113 -19.72 1.27 8.44
CA TYR A 113 -20.61 2.20 9.12
C TYR A 113 -20.87 1.77 10.56
N GLU A 114 -20.84 2.70 11.51
CA GLU A 114 -21.29 2.47 12.88
C GLU A 114 -22.81 2.61 12.98
N LEU A 115 -23.48 1.61 13.58
CA LEU A 115 -24.91 1.69 13.88
C LEU A 115 -25.14 2.57 15.12
N VAL A 116 -25.87 3.66 14.95
CA VAL A 116 -26.24 4.60 16.02
C VAL A 116 -27.75 4.58 16.21
N LEU A 117 -28.21 4.23 17.41
CA LEU A 117 -29.62 4.21 17.75
C LEU A 117 -30.04 5.56 18.31
N ILE A 118 -31.13 6.12 17.78
CA ILE A 118 -31.66 7.42 18.21
C ILE A 118 -32.75 7.20 19.26
N ALA A 119 -32.49 7.67 20.48
CA ALA A 119 -33.35 7.52 21.66
C ALA A 119 -33.89 8.90 22.08
N ASP A 120 -34.95 9.33 21.41
CA ASP A 120 -35.66 10.60 21.66
C ASP A 120 -37.14 10.36 22.00
N GLU A 121 -37.88 11.42 22.33
CA GLU A 121 -39.31 11.28 22.68
C GLU A 121 -40.14 10.62 21.55
N GLY A 122 -39.70 10.78 20.30
CA GLY A 122 -40.33 10.15 19.14
C GLY A 122 -39.95 8.69 18.90
N SER A 123 -38.93 8.14 19.58
CA SER A 123 -38.61 6.70 19.57
C SER A 123 -38.97 5.99 20.88
N LYS A 124 -39.65 6.68 21.81
CA LYS A 124 -40.11 6.13 23.09
C LYS A 124 -40.89 4.80 22.99
N GLN A 125 -41.65 4.60 21.91
CA GLN A 125 -42.44 3.38 21.69
C GLN A 125 -41.68 2.29 20.92
N THR A 126 -40.51 2.61 20.37
CA THR A 126 -39.82 1.76 19.37
C THR A 126 -38.35 1.49 19.72
N SER A 127 -37.79 2.17 20.73
CA SER A 127 -36.40 2.03 21.15
C SER A 127 -36.32 1.71 22.64
N ALA A 128 -35.80 0.52 22.98
CA ALA A 128 -35.55 0.16 24.38
C ALA A 128 -34.46 1.02 25.02
N VAL A 129 -33.52 1.53 24.21
CA VAL A 129 -32.44 2.44 24.65
C VAL A 129 -33.01 3.66 25.38
N TYR A 130 -34.13 4.21 24.90
CA TYR A 130 -34.79 5.36 25.54
C TYR A 130 -35.15 5.08 27.01
N HIS A 131 -35.55 3.84 27.33
CA HIS A 131 -35.94 3.43 28.68
C HIS A 131 -34.77 2.90 29.50
N ASN A 132 -33.89 2.12 28.87
CA ASN A 132 -32.77 1.45 29.53
C ASN A 132 -31.61 2.41 29.84
N LEU A 133 -31.45 3.47 29.04
CA LEU A 133 -30.40 4.49 29.18
C LEU A 133 -30.99 5.91 29.15
N PRO A 134 -31.77 6.32 30.18
CA PRO A 134 -32.38 7.64 30.22
C PRO A 134 -31.35 8.77 30.09
N GLY A 135 -31.62 9.73 29.22
CA GLY A 135 -30.74 10.88 28.95
C GLY A 135 -29.69 10.64 27.85
N ILE A 136 -29.55 9.42 27.34
CA ILE A 136 -28.71 9.14 26.17
C ILE A 136 -29.56 9.31 24.90
N GLY A 137 -29.41 10.45 24.22
CA GLY A 137 -30.16 10.75 22.99
C GLY A 137 -29.68 9.98 21.74
N ARG A 138 -28.39 9.67 21.70
CA ARG A 138 -27.74 8.91 20.63
C ARG A 138 -26.90 7.81 21.27
N PHE A 139 -27.25 6.57 21.00
CA PHE A 139 -26.54 5.41 21.53
C PHE A 139 -25.69 4.79 20.42
N HIS A 140 -24.39 5.01 20.56
CA HIS A 140 -23.35 4.40 19.74
C HIS A 140 -23.21 2.93 20.13
N THR A 141 -23.69 2.03 19.28
CA THR A 141 -23.60 0.58 19.54
C THR A 141 -22.14 0.10 19.48
N LYS A 142 -21.28 0.88 18.80
CA LYS A 142 -19.90 0.51 18.44
C LYS A 142 -19.83 -0.69 17.50
N ASP A 143 -20.95 -1.10 16.94
CA ASP A 143 -21.04 -2.21 16.02
C ASP A 143 -20.95 -1.66 14.60
N LEU A 144 -20.00 -2.19 13.84
CA LEU A 144 -19.67 -1.79 12.49
C LEU A 144 -20.38 -2.72 11.49
N TRP A 145 -20.81 -2.14 10.39
CA TRP A 145 -21.62 -2.78 9.36
C TRP A 145 -21.10 -2.42 7.97
N THR A 146 -21.21 -3.35 7.03
CA THR A 146 -21.01 -3.09 5.60
C THR A 146 -22.36 -3.07 4.89
N ARG A 147 -22.50 -2.19 3.89
CA ARG A 147 -23.73 -2.10 3.09
C ARG A 147 -23.66 -3.10 1.93
N HIS A 148 -24.77 -3.77 1.64
CA HIS A 148 -24.84 -4.67 0.49
C HIS A 148 -24.59 -3.87 -0.81
N PRO A 149 -23.78 -4.40 -1.76
CA PRO A 149 -23.41 -3.69 -2.98
C PRO A 149 -24.61 -3.33 -3.87
N GLU A 150 -25.57 -4.24 -4.01
CA GLU A 150 -26.77 -4.05 -4.86
C GLU A 150 -28.06 -3.71 -4.06
N LYS A 151 -28.31 -4.36 -2.92
CA LYS A 151 -29.51 -4.21 -2.10
C LYS A 151 -29.27 -3.21 -0.95
N HIS A 152 -29.26 -1.91 -1.23
CA HIS A 152 -28.79 -0.87 -0.29
C HIS A 152 -29.49 -0.78 1.07
N GLN A 153 -30.66 -1.40 1.25
CA GLN A 153 -31.36 -1.52 2.53
C GLN A 153 -30.77 -2.60 3.45
N LEU A 154 -29.92 -3.48 2.91
CA LEU A 154 -29.30 -4.59 3.61
C LEU A 154 -27.92 -4.23 4.15
N PHE A 155 -27.66 -4.66 5.38
CA PHE A 155 -26.38 -4.47 6.06
C PHE A 155 -25.87 -5.78 6.63
N LYS A 156 -24.57 -6.05 6.48
CA LYS A 156 -23.92 -7.21 7.08
C LYS A 156 -23.06 -6.75 8.24
N PHE A 157 -23.18 -7.45 9.38
CA PHE A 157 -22.36 -7.16 10.54
C PHE A 157 -20.88 -7.38 10.19
N TYR A 158 -20.05 -6.36 10.41
CA TYR A 158 -18.63 -6.38 10.11
C TYR A 158 -17.81 -6.76 11.34
N GLY A 159 -18.11 -6.15 12.49
CA GLY A 159 -17.38 -6.37 13.74
C GLY A 159 -17.65 -5.26 14.74
N ARG A 160 -16.98 -5.27 15.90
CA ARG A 160 -17.06 -4.15 16.85
C ARG A 160 -15.89 -3.22 16.65
N ARG A 161 -16.15 -1.91 16.71
CA ARG A 161 -15.13 -0.85 16.75
C ARG A 161 -14.11 -1.08 17.86
N ASP A 162 -14.55 -1.57 19.02
CA ASP A 162 -13.66 -1.84 20.17
C ASP A 162 -12.84 -3.13 20.01
N ASP A 163 -13.16 -3.97 19.02
CA ASP A 163 -12.39 -5.18 18.67
C ASP A 163 -11.38 -4.94 17.53
N ILE A 164 -11.40 -3.76 16.91
CA ILE A 164 -10.42 -3.38 15.88
C ILE A 164 -9.03 -3.27 16.51
N ILE A 165 -8.08 -4.01 15.97
CA ILE A 165 -6.68 -3.91 16.39
C ILE A 165 -6.04 -2.74 15.66
N VAL A 166 -5.41 -1.85 16.44
CA VAL A 166 -4.63 -0.72 15.92
C VAL A 166 -3.18 -0.93 16.30
N LEU A 167 -2.34 -1.24 15.32
CA LEU A 167 -0.90 -1.43 15.51
C LEU A 167 -0.20 -0.08 15.74
N SER A 168 1.04 -0.09 16.26
CA SER A 168 1.81 1.12 16.58
C SER A 168 2.20 1.96 15.35
N ASN A 169 2.18 1.34 14.16
CA ASN A 169 2.38 1.98 12.86
C ASN A 169 1.11 2.69 12.32
N GLY A 170 -0.04 2.54 13.00
CA GLY A 170 -1.33 3.09 12.57
C GLY A 170 -2.18 2.19 11.68
N GLU A 171 -1.69 1.01 11.27
CA GLU A 171 -2.49 0.01 10.56
C GLU A 171 -3.62 -0.49 11.46
N LYS A 172 -4.82 -0.59 10.88
CA LYS A 172 -6.03 -1.06 11.54
C LYS A 172 -6.53 -2.29 10.82
N PHE A 173 -7.04 -3.26 11.57
CA PHE A 173 -7.70 -4.42 10.97
C PHE A 173 -8.69 -5.06 11.93
N ASN A 174 -9.68 -5.75 11.35
CA ASN A 174 -10.65 -6.55 12.09
C ASN A 174 -10.12 -7.98 12.28
N PRO A 175 -9.82 -8.41 13.52
CA PRO A 175 -9.28 -9.75 13.78
C PRO A 175 -10.33 -10.86 13.79
N VAL A 176 -11.62 -10.52 13.91
CA VAL A 176 -12.69 -11.49 14.23
C VAL A 176 -12.87 -12.59 13.17
N PRO A 177 -12.82 -12.31 11.85
CA PRO A 177 -12.90 -13.37 10.84
C PRO A 177 -11.77 -14.39 10.95
N PHE A 178 -10.53 -13.92 11.18
CA PHE A 178 -9.36 -14.77 11.41
C PHE A 178 -9.55 -15.63 12.66
N GLU A 179 -9.93 -15.02 13.78
CA GLU A 179 -10.15 -15.72 15.05
C GLU A 179 -11.21 -16.81 14.93
N THR A 180 -12.32 -16.50 14.25
CA THR A 180 -13.43 -17.44 14.04
C THR A 180 -12.98 -18.64 13.21
N HIS A 181 -12.21 -18.39 12.14
CA HIS A 181 -11.70 -19.44 11.27
C HIS A 181 -10.72 -20.35 12.01
N VAL A 182 -9.74 -19.78 12.72
CA VAL A 182 -8.76 -20.55 13.50
C VAL A 182 -9.43 -21.32 14.63
N GLN A 183 -10.36 -20.70 15.37
CA GLN A 183 -11.09 -21.35 16.46
C GLN A 183 -11.91 -22.56 15.99
N ALA A 184 -12.29 -22.63 14.71
CA ALA A 184 -13.03 -23.77 14.17
C ALA A 184 -12.22 -25.08 14.14
N HIS A 185 -10.90 -25.02 14.36
CA HIS A 185 -10.03 -26.20 14.42
C HIS A 185 -10.47 -27.19 15.52
N PRO A 186 -10.52 -28.51 15.27
CA PRO A 186 -11.02 -29.50 16.23
C PRO A 186 -10.32 -29.52 17.59
N LEU A 187 -9.05 -29.13 17.64
CA LEU A 187 -8.23 -29.12 18.87
C LEU A 187 -8.35 -27.82 19.69
N LEU A 188 -8.98 -26.78 19.14
CA LEU A 188 -9.07 -25.47 19.79
C LEU A 188 -10.44 -25.23 20.44
N LYS A 189 -10.40 -24.56 21.58
CA LYS A 189 -11.56 -24.08 22.36
C LYS A 189 -11.73 -22.57 22.25
N GLY A 190 -10.67 -21.85 21.90
CA GLY A 190 -10.69 -20.40 21.68
C GLY A 190 -9.49 -19.95 20.85
N ALA A 191 -9.67 -18.88 20.08
CA ALA A 191 -8.59 -18.14 19.42
C ALA A 191 -8.84 -16.64 19.60
N LEU A 192 -7.79 -15.86 19.85
CA LEU A 192 -7.87 -14.42 20.07
C LEU A 192 -6.60 -13.74 19.57
N VAL A 193 -6.73 -12.82 18.62
CA VAL A 193 -5.64 -11.98 18.14
C VAL A 193 -5.44 -10.80 19.07
N THR A 194 -4.19 -10.44 19.32
CA THR A 194 -3.81 -9.27 20.11
C THR A 194 -2.70 -8.51 19.39
N GLY A 195 -2.18 -7.45 20.01
CA GLY A 195 -1.11 -6.62 19.44
C GLY A 195 -1.48 -5.15 19.29
N SER A 196 -2.59 -4.71 19.89
CA SER A 196 -2.93 -3.28 19.95
C SER A 196 -1.76 -2.47 20.52
N ARG A 197 -1.36 -1.41 19.80
CA ARG A 197 -0.19 -0.56 20.06
C ARG A 197 1.17 -1.29 20.01
N LYS A 198 1.22 -2.47 19.40
CA LYS A 198 2.46 -3.20 19.09
C LYS A 198 2.76 -3.09 17.60
N THR A 199 3.99 -3.44 17.21
CA THR A 199 4.46 -3.32 15.82
C THR A 199 3.87 -4.37 14.88
N GLN A 200 3.30 -5.45 15.42
CA GLN A 200 2.70 -6.56 14.68
C GLN A 200 1.66 -7.26 15.56
N ALA A 201 0.76 -8.02 14.95
CA ALA A 201 -0.23 -8.82 15.65
C ALA A 201 0.38 -10.11 16.26
N ALA A 202 -0.31 -10.67 17.26
CA ALA A 202 0.00 -11.97 17.85
C ALA A 202 -1.29 -12.76 18.09
N LEU A 203 -1.20 -14.08 18.14
CA LEU A 203 -2.34 -14.97 18.34
C LEU A 203 -2.24 -15.69 19.69
N LEU A 204 -3.29 -15.58 20.50
CA LEU A 204 -3.51 -16.44 21.66
C LEU A 204 -4.44 -17.58 21.24
N ILE A 205 -4.06 -18.82 21.55
CA ILE A 205 -4.89 -20.02 21.33
C ILE A 205 -5.19 -20.71 22.66
N GLU A 206 -6.42 -21.20 22.84
CA GLU A 206 -6.82 -22.03 23.97
C GLU A 206 -7.11 -23.46 23.48
N PRO A 207 -6.32 -24.47 23.89
CA PRO A 207 -6.59 -25.85 23.52
C PRO A 207 -7.81 -26.42 24.26
N LYS A 208 -8.47 -27.43 23.69
CA LYS A 208 -9.59 -28.13 24.35
C LYS A 208 -9.14 -28.95 25.56
N GLU A 209 -7.96 -29.57 25.45
CA GLU A 209 -7.34 -30.34 26.53
C GLU A 209 -6.16 -29.56 27.09
N PRO A 210 -5.89 -29.64 28.41
CA PRO A 210 -4.69 -29.06 29.01
C PRO A 210 -3.43 -29.63 28.38
N LEU A 211 -2.54 -28.78 27.89
CA LEU A 211 -1.28 -29.18 27.27
C LEU A 211 -0.08 -28.75 28.14
N ASP A 212 0.96 -29.57 28.15
CA ASP A 212 2.30 -29.18 28.58
C ASP A 212 3.03 -28.44 27.45
N GLU A 213 4.20 -27.86 27.72
CA GLU A 213 4.93 -27.05 26.74
C GLU A 213 5.29 -27.81 25.45
N GLU A 214 5.65 -29.10 25.56
CA GLU A 214 6.03 -29.92 24.40
C GLU A 214 4.80 -30.20 23.51
N LYS A 215 3.65 -30.51 24.11
CA LYS A 215 2.41 -30.70 23.36
C LYS A 215 1.86 -29.40 22.81
N ALA A 216 2.03 -28.29 23.51
CA ALA A 216 1.65 -26.97 23.01
C ALA A 216 2.44 -26.61 21.74
N ALA A 217 3.75 -26.89 21.71
CA ALA A 217 4.57 -26.69 20.51
C ALA A 217 4.09 -27.57 19.34
N LYS A 218 3.77 -28.85 19.59
CA LYS A 218 3.22 -29.74 18.56
C LYS A 218 1.85 -29.27 18.04
N LEU A 219 0.99 -28.76 18.90
CA LEU A 219 -0.29 -28.18 18.50
C LEU A 219 -0.08 -26.98 17.58
N ILE A 220 0.85 -26.08 17.93
CA ILE A 220 1.17 -24.90 17.10
C ILE A 220 1.64 -25.33 15.70
N GLU A 221 2.49 -26.34 15.60
CA GLU A 221 2.92 -26.91 14.31
C GLU A 221 1.74 -27.49 13.51
N GLU A 222 0.83 -28.20 14.18
CA GLU A 222 -0.34 -28.82 13.54
C GLU A 222 -1.32 -27.78 12.97
N ILE A 223 -1.54 -26.68 13.70
CA ILE A 223 -2.46 -25.61 13.26
C ILE A 223 -1.81 -24.57 12.34
N ASN A 224 -0.47 -24.59 12.17
CA ASN A 224 0.25 -23.60 11.38
C ASN A 224 -0.26 -23.47 9.93
N PRO A 225 -0.56 -24.56 9.19
CA PRO A 225 -1.15 -24.45 7.86
C PRO A 225 -2.48 -23.69 7.84
N LEU A 226 -3.33 -23.90 8.85
CA LEU A 226 -4.61 -23.18 8.99
C LEU A 226 -4.39 -21.69 9.28
N ILE A 227 -3.37 -21.36 10.08
CA ILE A 227 -2.97 -19.97 10.36
C ILE A 227 -2.48 -19.29 9.07
N GLU A 228 -1.65 -19.97 8.28
CA GLU A 228 -1.15 -19.46 7.00
C GLU A 228 -2.27 -19.21 6.00
N GLU A 229 -3.24 -20.12 5.90
CA GLU A 229 -4.46 -19.93 5.12
C GLU A 229 -5.29 -18.75 5.64
N SER A 230 -5.51 -18.70 6.96
CA SER A 230 -6.31 -17.65 7.61
C SER A 230 -5.69 -16.27 7.49
N ASN A 231 -4.37 -16.16 7.34
CA ASN A 231 -3.66 -14.89 7.14
C ASN A 231 -4.08 -14.14 5.87
N ALA A 232 -4.72 -14.80 4.91
CA ALA A 232 -5.35 -14.12 3.77
C ALA A 232 -6.52 -13.21 4.19
N LEU A 233 -7.11 -13.44 5.37
CA LEU A 233 -8.19 -12.64 5.95
C LEU A 233 -7.69 -11.40 6.70
N LEU A 234 -6.37 -11.25 6.86
CA LEU A 234 -5.73 -10.12 7.54
C LEU A 234 -4.86 -9.31 6.57
N PRO A 235 -4.87 -7.98 6.64
CA PRO A 235 -4.01 -7.13 5.81
C PRO A 235 -2.57 -7.10 6.33
N GLY A 236 -1.61 -6.96 5.42
CA GLY A 236 -0.24 -6.49 5.71
C GLY A 236 0.38 -6.99 7.02
N GLN A 237 0.60 -6.06 7.96
CA GLN A 237 1.29 -6.27 9.24
C GLN A 237 0.37 -6.84 10.34
N GLY A 238 -0.92 -7.05 10.03
CA GLY A 238 -1.87 -7.77 10.88
C GLY A 238 -1.75 -9.29 10.80
N ARG A 239 -1.02 -9.82 9.81
CA ARG A 239 -0.79 -11.27 9.64
C ARG A 239 -0.07 -11.86 10.86
N ILE A 240 -0.53 -13.04 11.28
CA ILE A 240 0.04 -13.79 12.40
C ILE A 240 1.24 -14.60 11.92
N HIS A 241 2.41 -14.31 12.47
CA HIS A 241 3.64 -15.05 12.21
C HIS A 241 3.82 -16.22 13.19
N ARG A 242 4.48 -17.30 12.76
CA ARG A 242 4.70 -18.52 13.55
C ARG A 242 5.34 -18.28 14.92
N GLY A 243 6.23 -17.29 15.04
CA GLY A 243 6.86 -16.89 16.30
C GLY A 243 6.00 -15.98 17.19
N LYS A 244 4.75 -15.71 16.82
CA LYS A 244 3.85 -14.79 17.52
C LYS A 244 2.56 -15.47 17.98
N ILE A 245 2.72 -16.70 18.50
CA ILE A 245 1.61 -17.51 18.99
C ILE A 245 1.85 -17.83 20.48
N ILE A 246 0.85 -17.58 21.30
CA ILE A 246 0.81 -17.88 22.73
C ILE A 246 -0.23 -18.98 22.94
N CYS A 247 0.18 -20.10 23.54
CA CYS A 247 -0.75 -21.13 23.98
C CYS A 247 -1.22 -20.81 25.42
N ALA A 248 -2.53 -20.86 25.64
CA ALA A 248 -3.14 -20.63 26.94
C ALA A 248 -2.69 -21.69 27.96
N LEU A 249 -2.47 -21.27 29.21
CA LEU A 249 -2.08 -22.16 30.29
C LEU A 249 -3.31 -22.88 30.88
N PRO A 250 -3.19 -24.15 31.30
CA PRO A 250 -4.28 -24.93 31.91
C PRO A 250 -5.01 -24.23 33.07
N ASP A 251 -4.28 -23.51 33.90
CA ASP A 251 -4.77 -22.79 35.08
C ASP A 251 -5.26 -21.36 34.76
N LYS A 252 -5.09 -20.91 33.52
CA LYS A 252 -5.40 -19.54 33.06
C LYS A 252 -6.28 -19.53 31.79
N PRO A 253 -7.46 -20.19 31.75
CA PRO A 253 -8.29 -20.23 30.54
C PRO A 253 -8.80 -18.84 30.13
N PHE A 254 -9.24 -18.68 28.86
CA PHE A 254 -9.79 -17.40 28.40
C PHE A 254 -11.03 -17.00 29.21
N ARG A 255 -11.17 -15.69 29.42
CA ARG A 255 -12.32 -15.11 30.13
C ARG A 255 -13.52 -15.10 29.20
N ARG A 256 -14.67 -15.59 29.67
CA ARG A 256 -15.89 -15.71 28.88
C ARG A 256 -17.10 -15.10 29.58
N THR A 257 -18.08 -14.67 28.79
CA THR A 257 -19.40 -14.26 29.30
C THR A 257 -20.22 -15.49 29.72
N GLY A 258 -21.38 -15.26 30.35
CA GLY A 258 -22.34 -16.34 30.67
C GLY A 258 -22.85 -17.11 29.44
N LYS A 259 -22.68 -16.56 28.23
CA LYS A 259 -23.01 -17.23 26.94
C LYS A 259 -21.85 -18.05 26.38
N GLY A 260 -20.68 -18.06 27.02
CA GLY A 260 -19.49 -18.78 26.57
C GLY A 260 -18.62 -18.03 25.55
N THR A 261 -18.97 -16.81 25.16
CA THR A 261 -18.17 -15.97 24.24
C THR A 261 -16.95 -15.41 24.95
N VAL A 262 -15.77 -15.42 24.29
CA VAL A 262 -14.53 -14.85 24.82
C VAL A 262 -14.65 -13.34 24.99
N VAL A 263 -14.20 -12.82 26.13
CA VAL A 263 -14.13 -11.39 26.42
C VAL A 263 -12.70 -10.94 26.15
N ARG A 264 -12.46 -10.29 24.99
CA ARG A 264 -11.12 -9.86 24.51
C ARG A 264 -10.34 -9.14 25.60
N LYS A 265 -10.85 -7.99 26.05
CA LYS A 265 -10.14 -7.13 27.01
C LYS A 265 -9.77 -7.84 28.31
N LEU A 266 -10.69 -8.61 28.91
CA LEU A 266 -10.40 -9.37 30.13
C LEU A 266 -9.42 -10.53 29.91
N THR A 267 -9.38 -11.08 28.70
CA THR A 267 -8.42 -12.13 28.33
C THR A 267 -7.04 -11.53 28.07
N GLU A 268 -6.96 -10.42 27.34
CA GLU A 268 -5.72 -9.66 27.13
C GLU A 268 -5.14 -9.17 28.46
N ASP A 269 -5.96 -8.59 29.34
CA ASP A 269 -5.53 -8.15 30.68
C ASP A 269 -4.99 -9.32 31.52
N ALA A 270 -5.61 -10.51 31.40
CA ALA A 270 -5.12 -11.69 32.08
C ALA A 270 -3.75 -12.10 31.51
N TYR A 271 -3.56 -12.06 30.19
CA TYR A 271 -2.35 -12.50 29.49
C TYR A 271 -1.32 -11.40 29.23
N LEU A 272 -1.45 -10.26 29.90
CA LEU A 272 -0.64 -9.07 29.62
C LEU A 272 0.86 -9.36 29.74
N ASP A 273 1.29 -10.11 30.75
CA ASP A 273 2.70 -10.44 30.98
C ASP A 273 3.26 -11.32 29.85
N GLU A 274 2.51 -12.32 29.39
CA GLU A 274 2.91 -13.20 28.29
C GLU A 274 2.96 -12.46 26.95
N ILE A 275 1.98 -11.58 26.72
CA ILE A 275 1.94 -10.68 25.56
C ILE A 275 3.16 -9.76 25.59
N GLU A 276 3.40 -9.05 26.70
CA GLU A 276 4.57 -8.18 26.84
C GLU A 276 5.88 -8.95 26.75
N LYS A 277 5.97 -10.18 27.25
CA LYS A 277 7.13 -11.06 27.06
C LYS A 277 7.35 -11.36 25.58
N LEU A 278 6.30 -11.67 24.83
CA LEU A 278 6.37 -11.94 23.39
C LEU A 278 6.89 -10.73 22.58
N TYR A 279 6.66 -9.50 23.06
CA TYR A 279 7.10 -8.26 22.40
C TYR A 279 8.38 -7.63 22.97
N SER A 280 8.67 -7.83 24.26
CA SER A 280 9.92 -7.39 24.91
C SER A 280 11.11 -8.24 24.50
N VAL A 281 10.85 -9.47 24.04
CA VAL A 281 11.79 -10.25 23.25
C VAL A 281 11.89 -9.64 21.85
N ALA A 282 12.50 -8.46 21.77
CA ALA A 282 13.22 -8.09 20.57
C ALA A 282 14.32 -9.14 20.39
N SER A 283 14.22 -9.96 19.34
CA SER A 283 15.30 -10.80 18.79
C SER A 283 15.75 -12.08 19.55
N ASN A 284 14.84 -13.01 19.87
CA ASN A 284 15.25 -14.42 20.14
C ASN A 284 15.27 -15.32 18.89
N GLY A 285 15.36 -14.74 17.69
CA GLY A 285 15.90 -15.43 16.53
C GLY A 285 17.43 -15.39 16.52
N SER A 286 18.09 -15.48 17.68
CA SER A 286 19.55 -15.39 17.73
C SER A 286 20.17 -16.65 17.14
N VAL A 287 20.42 -16.64 15.84
CA VAL A 287 21.22 -17.69 15.22
C VAL A 287 22.69 -17.29 15.35
N GLU A 288 23.43 -18.10 16.11
CA GLU A 288 24.89 -18.16 16.00
C GLU A 288 25.21 -18.99 14.77
N VAL A 289 25.75 -18.32 13.74
CA VAL A 289 26.23 -19.00 12.54
C VAL A 289 27.76 -18.98 12.62
N ASP A 290 28.35 -20.15 12.78
CA ASP A 290 29.80 -20.32 12.82
C ASP A 290 30.41 -19.84 11.49
N LEU A 291 31.20 -18.77 11.55
CA LEU A 291 31.94 -18.22 10.40
C LEU A 291 33.43 -18.36 10.71
N LYS A 292 34.04 -19.46 10.25
CA LYS A 292 35.45 -19.77 10.50
C LYS A 292 36.33 -19.37 9.31
N PRO A 293 37.42 -18.61 9.54
CA PRO A 293 38.39 -18.31 8.48
C PRO A 293 39.16 -19.58 8.09
N THR A 294 39.49 -19.74 6.80
CA THR A 294 40.17 -20.95 6.31
C THR A 294 41.66 -20.98 6.65
N LEU A 295 42.40 -19.85 6.62
CA LEU A 295 43.81 -19.72 7.07
C LEU A 295 44.33 -18.26 6.94
N ARG A 296 44.81 -17.61 8.03
CA ARG A 296 45.04 -16.13 8.13
C ARG A 296 43.75 -15.36 7.74
N PRO A 297 43.60 -14.02 7.83
CA PRO A 297 42.26 -13.39 7.90
C PRO A 297 41.60 -13.27 6.51
N LEU A 298 41.41 -14.39 5.81
CA LEU A 298 40.78 -14.48 4.51
C LEU A 298 39.61 -15.48 4.59
N TYR A 299 38.43 -15.00 4.20
CA TYR A 299 37.18 -15.73 4.08
C TYR A 299 36.91 -16.04 2.60
N GLU A 300 36.69 -17.33 2.29
CA GLU A 300 36.38 -17.82 0.94
C GLU A 300 34.93 -17.54 0.53
N SER A 301 34.66 -17.50 -0.79
CA SER A 301 33.30 -17.22 -1.31
C SER A 301 32.28 -18.23 -0.78
N ALA A 302 32.56 -19.53 -0.91
CA ALA A 302 31.63 -20.58 -0.53
C ALA A 302 31.23 -20.50 0.94
N THR A 303 32.19 -20.20 1.83
CA THR A 303 31.95 -20.04 3.27
C THR A 303 31.06 -18.83 3.57
N VAL A 304 31.30 -17.70 2.89
CA VAL A 304 30.47 -16.49 3.07
C VAL A 304 29.08 -16.68 2.46
N ASP A 305 28.97 -17.36 1.32
CA ASP A 305 27.70 -17.69 0.67
C ASP A 305 26.83 -18.60 1.55
N GLU A 306 27.41 -19.63 2.16
CA GLU A 306 26.73 -20.50 3.12
C GLU A 306 26.32 -19.74 4.39
N PHE A 307 27.20 -18.89 4.91
CA PHE A 307 26.90 -18.02 6.04
C PHE A 307 25.70 -17.09 5.74
N MET A 308 25.71 -16.42 4.60
CA MET A 308 24.62 -15.54 4.18
C MET A 308 23.30 -16.31 4.03
N ARG A 309 23.33 -17.48 3.38
CA ARG A 309 22.16 -18.36 3.25
C ARG A 309 21.59 -18.71 4.61
N ARG A 310 22.41 -19.10 5.59
CA ARG A 310 21.96 -19.45 6.95
C ARG A 310 21.36 -18.25 7.70
N ILE A 311 21.98 -17.06 7.59
CA ILE A 311 21.47 -15.84 8.22
C ILE A 311 20.12 -15.43 7.60
N ILE A 312 20.01 -15.46 6.27
CA ILE A 312 18.78 -15.07 5.58
C ILE A 312 17.67 -16.09 5.87
N SER A 313 17.95 -17.39 5.75
CA SER A 313 16.96 -18.45 5.99
C SER A 313 16.41 -18.45 7.41
N ALA A 314 17.18 -17.97 8.39
CA ALA A 314 16.75 -17.87 9.78
C ALA A 314 15.64 -16.83 10.01
N SER A 315 15.65 -15.75 9.22
CA SER A 315 14.68 -14.65 9.33
C SER A 315 13.69 -14.62 8.17
N PHE A 316 13.98 -15.33 7.08
CA PHE A 316 13.18 -15.40 5.86
C PHE A 316 13.25 -16.83 5.29
N PRO A 317 12.27 -17.70 5.59
CA PRO A 317 12.32 -19.13 5.24
C PRO A 317 12.53 -19.43 3.75
N ALA A 318 11.97 -18.59 2.86
CA ALA A 318 12.18 -18.72 1.41
C ALA A 318 13.67 -18.57 1.04
N GLY A 319 14.48 -17.88 1.85
CA GLY A 319 15.93 -17.77 1.70
C GLY A 319 16.68 -19.09 1.65
N ALA A 320 16.09 -20.19 2.14
CA ALA A 320 16.67 -21.53 2.04
C ALA A 320 16.68 -22.08 0.61
N THR A 321 15.70 -21.67 -0.21
CA THR A 321 15.47 -22.21 -1.55
C THR A 321 15.78 -21.22 -2.67
N ILE A 322 15.95 -19.93 -2.36
CA ILE A 322 16.25 -18.87 -3.34
C ILE A 322 17.63 -19.07 -3.98
N GLY A 323 17.69 -18.90 -5.30
CA GLY A 323 18.90 -18.91 -6.12
C GLY A 323 19.86 -17.77 -5.77
N GLY A 324 21.15 -17.90 -6.09
CA GLY A 324 22.18 -16.94 -5.66
C GLY A 324 21.96 -15.50 -6.12
N ASP A 325 21.39 -15.31 -7.32
CA ASP A 325 21.13 -14.01 -7.97
C ASP A 325 19.65 -13.60 -7.94
N GLU A 326 18.80 -14.35 -7.23
CA GLU A 326 17.36 -14.07 -7.15
C GLU A 326 17.06 -13.01 -6.07
N ASP A 327 16.12 -12.12 -6.37
CA ASP A 327 15.77 -10.97 -5.53
C ASP A 327 14.85 -11.38 -4.37
N PHE A 328 15.27 -11.13 -3.13
CA PHE A 328 14.50 -11.50 -1.93
C PHE A 328 13.11 -10.86 -1.88
N PHE A 329 12.98 -9.63 -2.36
CA PHE A 329 11.71 -8.89 -2.34
C PHE A 329 10.71 -9.47 -3.33
N ALA A 330 11.18 -10.06 -4.44
CA ALA A 330 10.33 -10.80 -5.36
C ALA A 330 9.70 -12.05 -4.71
N TYR A 331 10.39 -12.63 -3.71
CA TYR A 331 9.93 -13.77 -2.92
C TYR A 331 9.19 -13.36 -1.64
N GLY A 332 8.87 -12.07 -1.47
CA GLY A 332 8.07 -11.57 -0.37
C GLY A 332 8.85 -11.20 0.90
N LEU A 333 10.16 -10.93 0.80
CA LEU A 333 10.91 -10.36 1.91
C LEU A 333 10.31 -9.00 2.32
N ASP A 334 9.93 -8.87 3.60
CA ASP A 334 9.34 -7.65 4.14
C ASP A 334 10.31 -6.84 5.03
N SER A 335 9.85 -5.66 5.48
CA SER A 335 10.64 -4.74 6.30
C SER A 335 11.01 -5.29 7.68
N ILE A 336 10.16 -6.15 8.27
CA ILE A 336 10.40 -6.75 9.60
C ILE A 336 11.48 -7.82 9.46
N GLN A 337 11.33 -8.71 8.50
CA GLN A 337 12.32 -9.74 8.16
C GLN A 337 13.66 -9.10 7.78
N THR A 338 13.62 -7.98 7.05
CA THR A 338 14.80 -7.19 6.71
C THR A 338 15.53 -6.71 7.98
N ILE A 339 14.81 -6.16 8.96
CA ILE A 339 15.38 -5.71 10.24
C ILE A 339 15.99 -6.89 11.02
N GLU A 340 15.34 -8.05 11.02
CA GLU A 340 15.87 -9.25 11.68
C GLU A 340 17.15 -9.76 11.01
N ILE A 341 17.17 -9.84 9.68
CA ILE A 341 18.36 -10.17 8.89
C ILE A 341 19.50 -9.23 9.26
N ILE A 342 19.25 -7.92 9.32
CA ILE A 342 20.26 -6.90 9.68
C ILE A 342 20.79 -7.11 11.08
N SER A 343 19.92 -7.35 12.05
CA SER A 343 20.31 -7.57 13.44
C SER A 343 21.20 -8.80 13.56
N ASN A 344 20.78 -9.91 12.94
CA ASN A 344 21.53 -11.17 12.91
C ASN A 344 22.88 -11.01 12.19
N LEU A 345 22.89 -10.33 11.04
CA LEU A 345 24.10 -10.08 10.25
C LEU A 345 25.09 -9.17 11.00
N LYS A 346 24.61 -8.07 11.59
CA LYS A 346 25.43 -7.18 12.43
C LYS A 346 26.09 -7.92 13.56
N ARG A 347 25.31 -8.67 14.33
CA ARG A 347 25.82 -9.38 15.51
C ARG A 347 26.90 -10.39 15.12
N ASN A 348 26.61 -11.25 14.14
CA ASN A 348 27.54 -12.30 13.73
C ASN A 348 28.80 -11.73 13.07
N ILE A 349 28.71 -10.67 12.27
CA ILE A 349 29.88 -10.01 11.68
C ILE A 349 30.70 -9.26 12.74
N GLN A 350 30.06 -8.54 13.65
CA GLN A 350 30.75 -7.77 14.70
C GLN A 350 31.57 -8.68 15.63
N ALA A 351 31.15 -9.93 15.81
CA ALA A 351 31.92 -10.94 16.56
C ALA A 351 33.24 -11.32 15.86
N GLN A 352 33.36 -11.11 14.54
CA GLN A 352 34.51 -11.51 13.73
C GLN A 352 35.47 -10.35 13.42
N VAL A 353 35.07 -9.10 13.69
CA VAL A 353 35.85 -7.90 13.32
C VAL A 353 35.95 -6.87 14.44
N SER A 354 37.05 -6.12 14.46
CA SER A 354 37.26 -5.00 15.40
C SER A 354 36.65 -3.68 14.92
N LYS A 355 36.35 -3.55 13.61
CA LYS A 355 35.69 -2.35 13.06
C LYS A 355 34.17 -2.44 13.28
N PRO A 356 33.48 -1.32 13.57
CA PRO A 356 32.03 -1.32 13.70
C PRO A 356 31.32 -1.72 12.39
N ALA A 357 30.41 -2.69 12.46
CA ALA A 357 29.56 -3.11 11.34
C ALA A 357 28.32 -2.20 11.15
N ALA A 358 28.46 -0.90 11.48
CA ALA A 358 27.38 0.08 11.45
C ALA A 358 26.83 0.33 10.03
N TRP A 359 27.61 -0.01 9.00
CA TRP A 359 27.23 0.10 7.60
C TRP A 359 26.13 -0.90 7.18
N ILE A 360 25.94 -1.98 7.94
CA ILE A 360 24.84 -2.92 7.71
C ILE A 360 23.55 -2.19 8.11
N SER A 361 22.60 -2.03 7.22
CA SER A 361 21.34 -1.34 7.49
C SER A 361 20.26 -1.82 6.52
N PRO A 362 19.00 -1.35 6.65
CA PRO A 362 17.96 -1.66 5.66
C PRO A 362 18.45 -1.40 4.24
N ARG A 363 19.19 -0.30 4.08
CA ARG A 363 19.89 0.07 2.86
C ARG A 363 20.74 -1.06 2.29
N THR A 364 21.56 -1.72 3.11
CA THR A 364 22.43 -2.81 2.63
C THR A 364 21.63 -3.91 1.95
N ILE A 365 20.50 -4.32 2.54
CA ILE A 365 19.65 -5.37 1.98
C ILE A 365 18.93 -4.89 0.72
N PHE A 366 18.38 -3.67 0.72
CA PHE A 366 17.69 -3.09 -0.44
C PHE A 366 18.59 -2.89 -1.67
N TYR A 367 19.86 -2.51 -1.46
CA TYR A 367 20.82 -2.31 -2.55
C TYR A 367 21.54 -3.59 -2.96
N ASN A 368 21.45 -4.65 -2.16
CA ASN A 368 22.06 -5.96 -2.42
C ASN A 368 21.01 -7.04 -2.16
N PRO A 369 19.93 -7.10 -2.97
CA PRO A 369 18.75 -7.91 -2.66
C PRO A 369 18.94 -9.40 -2.98
N THR A 370 20.18 -9.87 -3.18
CA THR A 370 20.50 -11.24 -3.56
C THR A 370 21.57 -11.81 -2.63
N ILE A 371 21.66 -13.14 -2.52
CA ILE A 371 22.67 -13.80 -1.70
C ILE A 371 24.06 -13.43 -2.20
N ASN A 372 24.27 -13.49 -3.52
CA ASN A 372 25.55 -13.20 -4.13
C ASN A 372 25.98 -11.74 -3.91
N ASP A 373 25.05 -10.78 -3.97
CA ASP A 373 25.36 -9.37 -3.73
C ASP A 373 25.78 -9.13 -2.28
N LEU A 374 25.03 -9.68 -1.30
CA LEU A 374 25.40 -9.55 0.12
C LEU A 374 26.69 -10.29 0.46
N SER A 375 26.89 -11.50 -0.07
CA SER A 375 28.11 -12.27 0.18
C SER A 375 29.35 -11.57 -0.34
N ARG A 376 29.29 -11.00 -1.55
CA ARG A 376 30.38 -10.24 -2.14
C ARG A 376 30.77 -9.06 -1.24
N LEU A 377 29.76 -8.37 -0.73
CA LEU A 377 29.89 -7.19 0.09
C LEU A 377 30.44 -7.52 1.50
N VAL A 378 29.90 -8.55 2.15
CA VAL A 378 30.38 -9.06 3.45
C VAL A 378 31.81 -9.57 3.33
N ARG A 379 32.13 -10.33 2.27
CA ARG A 379 33.49 -10.84 2.03
C ARG A 379 34.50 -9.70 1.84
N ALA A 380 34.16 -8.66 1.08
CA ALA A 380 35.03 -7.49 0.91
C ALA A 380 35.29 -6.79 2.24
N PHE A 381 34.26 -6.61 3.08
CA PHE A 381 34.44 -6.04 4.42
C PHE A 381 35.31 -6.92 5.33
N LEU A 382 35.08 -8.23 5.34
CA LEU A 382 35.81 -9.17 6.20
C LEU A 382 37.30 -9.32 5.79
N ASN A 383 37.61 -9.35 4.49
CA ASN A 383 38.96 -9.59 3.99
C ASN A 383 39.79 -8.31 3.85
N GLU A 384 39.16 -7.22 3.39
CA GLU A 384 39.86 -5.98 3.00
C GLU A 384 39.58 -4.83 3.97
N GLY A 385 38.62 -5.00 4.89
CA GLY A 385 38.17 -3.93 5.78
C GLY A 385 37.44 -2.80 5.04
N THR A 386 37.03 -3.07 3.79
CA THR A 386 36.30 -2.15 2.91
C THR A 386 34.88 -2.03 3.41
N VAL A 387 34.54 -0.86 3.96
CA VAL A 387 33.15 -0.53 4.31
C VAL A 387 32.44 -0.16 3.00
N PRO A 388 31.33 -0.80 2.65
CA PRO A 388 30.54 -0.39 1.51
C PRO A 388 29.92 0.97 1.85
N GLY A 389 30.38 2.02 1.19
CA GLY A 389 29.55 3.22 1.01
C GLY A 389 28.36 2.87 0.13
N ALA A 390 27.40 3.80 0.02
CA ALA A 390 26.46 3.83 -1.12
C ALA A 390 27.26 3.46 -2.38
N GLY A 391 26.88 2.37 -3.07
CA GLY A 391 27.74 1.66 -4.03
C GLY A 391 28.60 2.59 -4.88
N SER A 392 29.83 2.18 -5.19
CA SER A 392 30.77 3.03 -5.92
C SER A 392 30.09 3.62 -7.16
N SER A 393 30.44 4.84 -7.56
CA SER A 393 29.85 5.44 -8.76
C SER A 393 29.95 4.51 -9.98
N ASN A 394 31.00 3.69 -10.05
CA ASN A 394 31.15 2.67 -11.10
C ASN A 394 30.11 1.54 -11.00
N ASP A 395 29.80 1.04 -9.81
CA ASP A 395 28.82 -0.04 -9.65
C ASP A 395 27.40 0.43 -9.96
N ARG A 396 27.09 1.68 -9.59
CA ARG A 396 25.80 2.32 -9.92
C ARG A 396 25.67 2.52 -11.42
N ALA A 397 26.71 3.02 -12.09
CA ALA A 397 26.72 3.17 -13.54
C ALA A 397 26.47 1.83 -14.23
N ARG A 398 27.22 0.79 -13.86
CA ARG A 398 27.05 -0.58 -14.39
C ARG A 398 25.65 -1.14 -14.16
N THR A 399 25.04 -0.87 -13.02
CA THR A 399 23.69 -1.34 -12.71
C THR A 399 22.65 -0.67 -13.63
N VAL A 400 22.73 0.65 -13.80
CA VAL A 400 21.84 1.40 -14.70
C VAL A 400 22.05 0.95 -16.14
N ASP A 401 23.30 0.86 -16.59
CA ASP A 401 23.65 0.44 -17.95
C ASP A 401 23.16 -0.98 -18.24
N GLY A 402 23.44 -1.95 -17.36
CA GLY A 402 22.99 -3.33 -17.55
C GLY A 402 21.46 -3.48 -17.61
N ILE A 403 20.73 -2.70 -16.81
CA ILE A 403 19.26 -2.65 -16.89
C ILE A 403 18.83 -2.09 -18.26
N VAL A 404 19.39 -0.96 -18.69
CA VAL A 404 19.06 -0.35 -19.99
C VAL A 404 19.37 -1.32 -21.12
N GLU A 405 20.55 -1.91 -21.15
CA GLU A 405 21.00 -2.88 -22.16
C GLU A 405 20.02 -4.05 -22.28
N SER A 406 19.62 -4.67 -21.15
CA SER A 406 18.70 -5.81 -21.15
C SER A 406 17.35 -5.51 -21.83
N TYR A 407 16.83 -4.28 -21.68
CA TYR A 407 15.60 -3.87 -22.34
C TYR A 407 15.83 -3.45 -23.78
N VAL A 408 16.96 -2.79 -24.08
CA VAL A 408 17.32 -2.35 -25.42
C VAL A 408 17.53 -3.54 -26.36
N GLU A 409 18.17 -4.62 -25.90
CA GLU A 409 18.34 -5.86 -26.67
C GLU A 409 17.01 -6.51 -27.06
N SER A 410 15.97 -6.33 -26.25
CA SER A 410 14.63 -6.87 -26.48
C SER A 410 13.74 -5.99 -27.38
N LEU A 411 14.23 -4.82 -27.81
CA LEU A 411 13.46 -3.88 -28.63
C LEU A 411 13.22 -4.42 -30.05
N PRO A 412 12.04 -4.17 -30.64
CA PRO A 412 11.74 -4.65 -31.97
C PRO A 412 12.43 -3.75 -33.01
N GLY A 413 13.04 -4.33 -34.05
CA GLY A 413 13.61 -3.56 -35.18
C GLY A 413 12.52 -2.85 -36.01
N LYS A 414 12.87 -1.88 -36.86
CA LYS A 414 11.90 -1.10 -37.67
C LYS A 414 10.92 -1.96 -38.49
N LEU A 415 9.67 -1.50 -38.64
CA LEU A 415 8.72 -2.11 -39.57
C LEU A 415 9.16 -1.85 -41.03
N ALA A 416 8.86 -2.80 -41.93
CA ALA A 416 9.21 -2.71 -43.35
C ALA A 416 8.43 -1.60 -44.10
N VAL A 417 7.27 -1.21 -43.58
CA VAL A 417 6.43 -0.12 -44.09
C VAL A 417 6.69 1.11 -43.23
N GLN A 418 7.10 2.22 -43.84
CA GLN A 418 7.24 3.48 -43.12
C GLN A 418 5.85 4.02 -42.76
N PRO A 419 5.61 4.44 -41.51
CA PRO A 419 4.33 5.02 -41.11
C PRO A 419 4.02 6.26 -41.93
N GLU A 420 2.74 6.48 -42.25
CA GLU A 420 2.26 7.81 -42.62
C GLU A 420 2.61 8.77 -41.47
N GLY A 421 3.15 9.95 -41.78
CA GLY A 421 3.59 10.92 -40.77
C GLY A 421 2.49 11.27 -39.76
N PRO A 422 2.84 11.86 -38.59
CA PRO A 422 1.88 12.01 -37.50
C PRO A 422 0.70 12.90 -37.94
N GLY A 423 -0.49 12.29 -38.01
CA GLY A 423 -1.75 13.01 -38.18
C GLY A 423 -2.13 13.77 -36.90
N THR A 424 -3.22 14.55 -36.95
CA THR A 424 -3.76 15.19 -35.74
C THR A 424 -4.23 14.11 -34.75
N PRO A 425 -3.68 14.03 -33.53
CA PRO A 425 -4.09 13.01 -32.57
C PRO A 425 -5.57 13.10 -32.22
N SER A 426 -6.27 11.96 -32.26
CA SER A 426 -7.68 11.87 -31.88
C SER A 426 -7.94 10.91 -30.72
N VAL A 427 -7.14 9.84 -30.62
CA VAL A 427 -7.27 8.82 -29.57
C VAL A 427 -6.01 8.76 -28.73
N ILE A 428 -6.16 8.95 -27.41
CA ILE A 428 -5.05 9.02 -26.47
C ILE A 428 -5.19 7.90 -25.44
N ALA A 429 -4.12 7.15 -25.16
CA ALA A 429 -4.05 6.27 -24.00
C ALA A 429 -3.18 6.91 -22.92
N LEU A 430 -3.69 7.01 -21.68
CA LEU A 430 -2.96 7.56 -20.55
C LEU A 430 -2.82 6.51 -19.46
N ILE A 431 -1.58 6.09 -19.21
CA ILE A 431 -1.21 5.23 -18.08
C ILE A 431 -0.96 6.13 -16.86
N GLY A 432 -1.76 5.98 -15.81
CA GLY A 432 -1.70 6.82 -14.62
C GLY A 432 -2.62 8.05 -14.69
N SER A 433 -3.83 7.87 -15.22
CA SER A 433 -4.83 8.94 -15.37
C SER A 433 -5.38 9.43 -14.03
N THR A 434 -5.53 8.53 -13.04
CA THR A 434 -6.08 8.87 -11.71
C THR A 434 -5.06 9.52 -10.78
N GLY A 435 -3.81 9.73 -11.23
CA GLY A 435 -2.79 10.44 -10.48
C GLY A 435 -3.08 11.95 -10.43
N TYR A 436 -2.34 12.68 -9.58
CA TYR A 436 -2.50 14.13 -9.43
C TYR A 436 -2.31 14.87 -10.77
N LEU A 437 -1.12 14.80 -11.37
CA LEU A 437 -0.87 15.39 -12.70
C LEU A 437 -1.76 14.77 -13.80
N GLY A 438 -2.04 13.47 -13.70
CA GLY A 438 -2.88 12.75 -14.68
C GLY A 438 -4.30 13.31 -14.77
N SER A 439 -4.92 13.65 -13.64
CA SER A 439 -6.30 14.16 -13.60
C SER A 439 -6.40 15.57 -14.20
N HIS A 440 -5.43 16.44 -13.91
CA HIS A 440 -5.33 17.76 -14.53
C HIS A 440 -5.03 17.67 -16.04
N LEU A 441 -4.24 16.67 -16.47
CA LEU A 441 -4.01 16.41 -17.88
C LEU A 441 -5.27 15.94 -18.60
N ILE A 442 -6.05 15.01 -18.02
CA ILE A 442 -7.33 14.58 -18.58
C ILE A 442 -8.30 15.77 -18.69
N ALA A 443 -8.39 16.61 -17.66
CA ALA A 443 -9.22 17.82 -17.69
C ALA A 443 -8.86 18.74 -18.87
N ASN A 444 -7.58 18.87 -19.17
CA ASN A 444 -7.08 19.61 -20.32
C ASN A 444 -7.41 18.95 -21.66
N LEU A 445 -7.20 17.64 -21.78
CA LEU A 445 -7.43 16.88 -23.03
C LEU A 445 -8.91 16.76 -23.40
N LEU A 446 -9.80 16.63 -22.41
CA LEU A 446 -11.25 16.53 -22.64
C LEU A 446 -11.81 17.73 -23.42
N ARG A 447 -11.29 18.93 -23.13
CA ARG A 447 -11.69 20.20 -23.73
C ARG A 447 -11.27 20.33 -25.20
N ILE A 448 -10.41 19.46 -25.70
CA ILE A 448 -9.92 19.51 -27.08
C ILE A 448 -10.97 18.90 -28.02
N PRO A 449 -11.49 19.65 -29.00
CA PRO A 449 -12.52 19.14 -29.90
C PRO A 449 -12.06 17.95 -30.76
N THR A 450 -10.80 17.91 -31.16
CA THR A 450 -10.24 16.85 -32.02
C THR A 450 -9.99 15.54 -31.27
N VAL A 451 -9.88 15.59 -29.94
CA VAL A 451 -9.75 14.40 -29.09
C VAL A 451 -11.12 13.76 -28.96
N SER A 452 -11.29 12.60 -29.62
CA SER A 452 -12.53 11.84 -29.66
C SER A 452 -12.63 10.82 -28.54
N ARG A 453 -11.48 10.29 -28.08
CA ARG A 453 -11.43 9.24 -27.06
C ARG A 453 -10.16 9.31 -26.21
N ILE A 454 -10.31 9.01 -24.92
CA ILE A 454 -9.19 8.85 -24.00
C ILE A 454 -9.33 7.51 -23.26
N TYR A 455 -8.38 6.61 -23.49
CA TYR A 455 -8.21 5.36 -22.75
C TYR A 455 -7.44 5.61 -21.45
N CYS A 456 -8.13 5.54 -20.33
CA CYS A 456 -7.61 5.65 -18.98
C CYS A 456 -7.12 4.27 -18.49
N LEU A 457 -5.82 4.02 -18.62
CA LEU A 457 -5.18 2.76 -18.26
C LEU A 457 -4.76 2.80 -16.78
N ASN A 458 -5.45 2.05 -15.91
CA ASN A 458 -5.29 2.14 -14.45
C ASN A 458 -5.13 0.77 -13.76
N ARG A 459 -4.48 0.75 -12.60
CA ARG A 459 -4.26 -0.49 -11.81
C ARG A 459 -5.52 -0.98 -11.09
N SER A 460 -6.42 -0.07 -10.74
CA SER A 460 -7.69 -0.42 -10.09
C SER A 460 -8.67 -1.01 -11.09
N ARG A 461 -9.68 -1.73 -10.59
CA ARG A 461 -10.79 -2.22 -11.42
C ARG A 461 -11.47 -1.05 -12.14
N ASN A 462 -11.98 -1.29 -13.35
CA ASN A 462 -12.57 -0.25 -14.21
C ASN A 462 -13.61 0.63 -13.50
N SER A 463 -14.53 0.04 -12.74
CA SER A 463 -15.57 0.80 -11.99
C SER A 463 -14.98 1.76 -10.95
N GLN A 464 -14.01 1.27 -10.16
CA GLN A 464 -13.31 2.09 -9.15
C GLN A 464 -12.46 3.19 -9.81
N ALA A 465 -11.78 2.88 -10.91
CA ALA A 465 -11.00 3.85 -11.68
C ALA A 465 -11.91 4.97 -12.23
N GLN A 466 -13.09 4.60 -12.74
CA GLN A 466 -14.08 5.52 -13.25
C GLN A 466 -14.59 6.46 -12.15
N GLU A 467 -15.09 5.91 -11.04
CA GLU A 467 -15.62 6.71 -9.93
C GLU A 467 -14.57 7.70 -9.41
N LYS A 468 -13.35 7.22 -9.15
CA LYS A 468 -12.25 8.06 -8.67
C LYS A 468 -11.88 9.16 -9.66
N GLN A 469 -11.78 8.83 -10.95
CA GLN A 469 -11.42 9.79 -11.99
C GLN A 469 -12.50 10.85 -12.18
N GLU A 470 -13.76 10.46 -12.30
CA GLU A 470 -14.87 11.38 -12.51
C GLU A 470 -15.06 12.31 -11.31
N LYS A 471 -14.91 11.80 -10.09
CA LYS A 471 -14.91 12.63 -8.87
C LYS A 471 -13.81 13.69 -8.92
N ALA A 472 -12.56 13.28 -9.20
CA ALA A 472 -11.44 14.22 -9.29
C ALA A 472 -11.65 15.27 -10.40
N LEU A 473 -12.24 14.88 -11.53
CA LEU A 473 -12.54 15.82 -12.63
C LEU A 473 -13.64 16.82 -12.25
N ARG A 474 -14.69 16.39 -11.53
CA ARG A 474 -15.73 17.30 -11.00
C ARG A 474 -15.17 18.31 -10.00
N GLU A 475 -14.25 17.86 -9.13
CA GLU A 475 -13.55 18.74 -8.19
C GLU A 475 -12.66 19.77 -8.89
N ILE A 476 -12.10 19.44 -10.06
CA ILE A 476 -11.33 20.38 -10.89
C ILE A 476 -12.26 21.35 -11.63
N ASP A 477 -13.29 20.84 -12.30
CA ASP A 477 -14.26 21.61 -13.08
C ASP A 477 -15.51 20.76 -13.39
N GLU A 478 -16.62 21.06 -12.71
CA GLU A 478 -17.90 20.37 -12.87
C GLU A 478 -18.42 20.38 -14.33
N SER A 479 -18.08 21.40 -15.13
CA SER A 479 -18.54 21.48 -16.53
C SER A 479 -18.02 20.34 -17.41
N LEU A 480 -16.92 19.69 -17.00
CA LEU A 480 -16.33 18.55 -17.68
C LEU A 480 -17.21 17.29 -17.66
N ALA A 481 -18.20 17.20 -16.76
CA ALA A 481 -19.09 16.04 -16.66
C ALA A 481 -19.80 15.74 -17.99
N SER A 482 -20.11 16.78 -18.78
CA SER A 482 -20.69 16.65 -20.12
C SER A 482 -19.79 15.95 -21.14
N LEU A 483 -18.48 15.85 -20.86
CA LEU A 483 -17.45 15.30 -21.75
C LEU A 483 -16.99 13.90 -21.34
N PHE A 484 -17.50 13.34 -20.22
CA PHE A 484 -17.07 12.04 -19.70
C PHE A 484 -17.32 10.88 -20.66
N GLY A 485 -18.24 11.04 -21.63
CA GLY A 485 -18.45 10.06 -22.70
C GLY A 485 -17.22 9.78 -23.57
N LYS A 486 -16.21 10.67 -23.57
CA LYS A 486 -14.91 10.47 -24.24
C LYS A 486 -13.99 9.50 -23.49
N LEU A 487 -14.24 9.24 -22.20
CA LEU A 487 -13.38 8.41 -21.35
C LEU A 487 -13.73 6.93 -21.50
N LYS A 488 -12.70 6.09 -21.58
CA LYS A 488 -12.80 4.62 -21.54
C LYS A 488 -11.78 4.09 -20.54
N TYR A 489 -12.20 3.19 -19.67
CA TYR A 489 -11.35 2.67 -18.59
C TYR A 489 -10.92 1.25 -18.90
N CYS A 490 -9.63 0.97 -18.77
CA CYS A 490 -9.06 -0.36 -18.90
C CYS A 490 -8.12 -0.64 -17.72
N THR A 491 -8.24 -1.84 -17.15
CA THR A 491 -7.37 -2.28 -16.05
C THR A 491 -6.04 -2.77 -16.62
N VAL A 492 -4.93 -2.33 -16.00
CA VAL A 492 -3.56 -2.71 -16.35
C VAL A 492 -2.78 -3.18 -15.12
N GLU A 493 -1.86 -4.11 -15.31
CA GLU A 493 -0.90 -4.57 -14.32
C GLU A 493 0.52 -4.39 -14.88
N LEU A 494 1.20 -3.33 -14.42
CA LEU A 494 2.56 -3.02 -14.86
C LEU A 494 3.52 -4.15 -14.44
N GLY A 495 4.43 -4.54 -15.33
CA GLY A 495 5.33 -5.69 -15.14
C GLY A 495 4.79 -6.99 -15.75
N LYS A 496 3.52 -7.05 -16.14
CA LYS A 496 2.95 -8.19 -16.88
C LYS A 496 3.00 -7.94 -18.39
N PRO A 497 3.18 -8.99 -19.22
CA PRO A 497 3.07 -8.88 -20.67
C PRO A 497 1.77 -8.18 -21.09
N LYS A 498 1.82 -7.41 -22.20
CA LYS A 498 0.67 -6.63 -22.69
C LYS A 498 0.10 -5.67 -21.64
N LEU A 499 0.93 -5.20 -20.70
CA LEU A 499 0.53 -4.38 -19.56
C LEU A 499 -0.56 -5.04 -18.68
N GLY A 500 -0.68 -6.37 -18.71
CA GLY A 500 -1.70 -7.11 -17.96
C GLY A 500 -3.13 -6.92 -18.47
N MET A 501 -3.33 -6.31 -19.64
CA MET A 501 -4.66 -6.13 -20.24
C MET A 501 -5.23 -7.46 -20.75
N ALA A 502 -6.57 -7.57 -20.73
CA ALA A 502 -7.27 -8.61 -21.47
C ALA A 502 -7.00 -8.45 -22.98
N ASP A 503 -6.93 -9.56 -23.71
CA ASP A 503 -6.54 -9.54 -25.14
C ASP A 503 -7.46 -8.64 -25.99
N ASP A 504 -8.76 -8.69 -25.77
CA ASP A 504 -9.73 -7.86 -26.50
C ASP A 504 -9.52 -6.37 -26.26
N ASP A 505 -9.23 -5.97 -25.02
CA ASP A 505 -8.97 -4.56 -24.67
C ASP A 505 -7.62 -4.11 -25.22
N TYR A 506 -6.60 -4.97 -25.14
CA TYR A 506 -5.29 -4.70 -25.73
C TYR A 506 -5.40 -4.47 -27.23
N GLN A 507 -6.10 -5.34 -27.96
CA GLN A 507 -6.27 -5.21 -29.41
C GLN A 507 -7.04 -3.94 -29.80
N LYS A 508 -8.09 -3.60 -29.04
CA LYS A 508 -8.84 -2.35 -29.26
C LYS A 508 -7.94 -1.13 -29.09
N VAL A 509 -7.25 -1.02 -27.94
CA VAL A 509 -6.34 0.11 -27.66
C VAL A 509 -5.24 0.17 -28.71
N ALA A 510 -4.60 -0.96 -29.00
CA ALA A 510 -3.55 -1.07 -30.01
C ALA A 510 -3.98 -0.57 -31.39
N SER A 511 -5.19 -0.92 -31.83
CA SER A 511 -5.70 -0.57 -33.17
C SER A 511 -6.11 0.89 -33.33
N GLU A 512 -6.44 1.59 -32.24
CA GLU A 512 -7.01 2.94 -32.28
C GLU A 512 -6.05 4.04 -31.81
N VAL A 513 -5.09 3.73 -30.93
CA VAL A 513 -4.34 4.76 -30.20
C VAL A 513 -3.35 5.54 -31.10
N ASP A 514 -3.45 6.86 -31.08
CA ASP A 514 -2.52 7.75 -31.78
C ASP A 514 -1.34 8.18 -30.87
N VAL A 515 -1.62 8.37 -29.58
CA VAL A 515 -0.63 8.81 -28.58
C VAL A 515 -0.77 8.02 -27.29
N ILE A 516 0.34 7.50 -26.79
CA ILE A 516 0.42 6.82 -25.49
C ILE A 516 1.20 7.71 -24.53
N VAL A 517 0.53 8.20 -23.51
CA VAL A 517 1.12 8.98 -22.43
C VAL A 517 1.43 8.05 -21.27
N TYR A 518 2.71 7.85 -20.99
CA TYR A 518 3.16 7.06 -19.86
C TYR A 518 3.53 7.98 -18.68
N ASN A 519 2.58 8.17 -17.78
CA ASN A 519 2.70 9.04 -16.60
C ASN A 519 2.84 8.26 -15.29
N ALA A 520 2.28 7.05 -15.20
CA ALA A 520 2.32 6.24 -13.98
C ALA A 520 3.75 5.90 -13.57
N TRP A 521 4.14 6.34 -12.37
CA TRP A 521 5.38 5.94 -11.73
C TRP A 521 5.19 5.94 -10.21
N ARG A 522 5.92 5.09 -9.50
CA ARG A 522 5.97 5.15 -8.03
C ARG A 522 6.86 6.31 -7.60
N LEU A 523 6.36 7.23 -6.80
CA LEU A 523 7.18 8.29 -6.21
C LEU A 523 7.65 7.82 -4.82
N ASP A 524 8.83 7.21 -4.79
CA ASP A 524 9.41 6.69 -3.55
C ASP A 524 10.94 6.84 -3.62
N PHE A 525 11.46 7.73 -2.78
CA PHE A 525 12.89 8.09 -2.78
C PHE A 525 13.75 7.09 -1.99
N GLY A 526 13.14 6.17 -1.24
CA GLY A 526 13.85 5.17 -0.45
C GLY A 526 14.20 3.90 -1.22
N LEU A 527 13.64 3.71 -2.40
CA LEU A 527 13.82 2.49 -3.19
C LEU A 527 15.09 2.50 -4.05
N SER A 528 15.61 1.30 -4.33
CA SER A 528 16.65 1.07 -5.33
C SER A 528 16.05 1.01 -6.74
N ILE A 529 16.88 1.17 -7.78
CA ILE A 529 16.41 1.09 -9.18
C ILE A 529 15.73 -0.25 -9.49
N ARG A 530 16.18 -1.36 -8.89
CA ARG A 530 15.63 -2.70 -9.13
C ARG A 530 14.16 -2.80 -8.70
N SER A 531 13.76 -2.10 -7.64
CA SER A 531 12.37 -2.02 -7.20
C SER A 531 11.42 -1.34 -8.21
N PHE A 532 11.97 -0.69 -9.24
CA PHE A 532 11.21 -0.10 -10.34
C PHE A 532 11.12 -1.02 -11.57
N GLU A 533 11.54 -2.29 -11.48
CA GLU A 533 11.44 -3.27 -12.58
C GLU A 533 10.04 -3.26 -13.24
N PRO A 534 8.91 -3.27 -12.50
CA PRO A 534 7.61 -3.35 -13.17
C PRO A 534 7.32 -2.14 -14.07
N PHE A 535 7.85 -0.98 -13.70
CA PHE A 535 7.73 0.26 -14.47
C PHE A 535 8.66 0.28 -15.67
N LEU A 536 9.88 -0.23 -15.52
CA LEU A 536 10.86 -0.39 -16.60
C LEU A 536 10.39 -1.43 -17.62
N ARG A 537 9.81 -2.53 -17.15
CA ARG A 537 9.18 -3.54 -17.99
C ARG A 537 8.00 -2.95 -18.76
N ALA A 538 7.14 -2.19 -18.08
CA ALA A 538 6.06 -1.47 -18.75
C ALA A 538 6.57 -0.45 -19.78
N THR A 539 7.73 0.19 -19.60
CA THR A 539 8.36 1.02 -20.65
C THR A 539 8.57 0.20 -21.93
N ARG A 540 9.05 -1.04 -21.81
CA ARG A 540 9.23 -1.94 -22.96
C ARG A 540 7.89 -2.40 -23.55
N ASP A 541 6.90 -2.72 -22.72
CA ASP A 541 5.58 -3.15 -23.21
C ASP A 541 4.82 -2.00 -23.89
N VAL A 542 5.02 -0.75 -23.44
CA VAL A 542 4.50 0.46 -24.10
C VAL A 542 5.09 0.63 -25.50
N VAL A 543 6.36 0.28 -25.71
CA VAL A 543 6.98 0.26 -27.04
C VAL A 543 6.26 -0.75 -27.95
N ASP A 544 5.89 -1.93 -27.45
CA ASP A 544 5.12 -2.91 -28.24
C ASP A 544 3.71 -2.40 -28.56
N LEU A 545 3.02 -1.79 -27.59
CA LEU A 545 1.70 -1.20 -27.82
C LEU A 545 1.77 -0.08 -28.87
N ALA A 546 2.78 0.80 -28.77
CA ALA A 546 2.98 1.89 -29.71
C ALA A 546 3.19 1.40 -31.15
N ARG A 547 3.87 0.27 -31.32
CA ARG A 547 4.12 -0.36 -32.62
C ARG A 547 2.92 -1.09 -33.22
N SER A 548 1.88 -1.34 -32.44
CA SER A 548 0.82 -2.29 -32.83
C SER A 548 -0.12 -1.78 -33.93
N ASN A 549 -0.11 -0.48 -34.25
CA ASN A 549 -0.84 0.07 -35.40
C ASN A 549 0.09 0.49 -36.54
N SER A 550 -0.48 0.64 -37.74
CA SER A 550 0.25 0.99 -38.96
C SER A 550 0.85 2.40 -38.96
N ARG A 551 0.53 3.24 -37.97
CA ARG A 551 0.97 4.64 -37.87
C ARG A 551 2.08 4.85 -36.82
N ASN A 552 2.40 3.83 -36.02
CA ASN A 552 3.17 3.93 -34.79
C ASN A 552 2.64 5.02 -33.85
N ALA A 553 2.00 4.65 -32.75
CA ALA A 553 1.56 5.62 -31.76
C ALA A 553 2.76 6.41 -31.19
N HIS A 554 2.60 7.71 -31.02
CA HIS A 554 3.62 8.55 -30.38
C HIS A 554 3.65 8.27 -28.88
N ILE A 555 4.84 8.04 -28.33
CA ILE A 555 5.00 7.87 -26.88
C ILE A 555 5.36 9.23 -26.27
N VAL A 556 4.58 9.66 -25.29
CA VAL A 556 4.92 10.78 -24.40
C VAL A 556 5.21 10.24 -23.01
N PHE A 557 6.48 10.27 -22.60
CA PHE A 557 6.89 9.82 -21.28
C PHE A 557 7.04 10.99 -20.33
N VAL A 558 6.31 10.93 -19.20
CA VAL A 558 6.48 11.89 -18.10
C VAL A 558 7.64 11.41 -17.22
N SER A 559 8.82 11.96 -17.47
CA SER A 559 10.02 11.76 -16.67
C SER A 559 10.13 12.81 -15.56
N SER A 560 11.28 12.94 -14.91
CA SER A 560 11.54 13.90 -13.84
C SER A 560 12.90 14.56 -14.05
N LEU A 561 13.07 15.81 -13.59
CA LEU A 561 14.39 16.46 -13.55
C LEU A 561 15.41 15.68 -12.70
N SER A 562 14.95 14.85 -11.75
CA SER A 562 15.82 13.96 -10.97
C SER A 562 16.59 12.94 -11.83
N SER A 563 16.12 12.65 -13.04
CA SER A 563 16.82 11.80 -14.04
C SER A 563 18.15 12.38 -14.53
N VAL A 564 18.35 13.68 -14.33
CA VAL A 564 19.55 14.43 -14.74
C VAL A 564 20.04 15.38 -13.64
N GLY A 565 19.50 15.23 -12.43
CA GLY A 565 19.72 16.16 -11.32
C GLY A 565 21.17 16.24 -10.86
N LYS A 566 21.95 15.14 -10.93
CA LYS A 566 23.37 15.14 -10.55
C LYS A 566 24.24 15.87 -11.58
N MET A 567 23.88 15.79 -12.86
CA MET A 567 24.52 16.57 -13.91
C MET A 567 24.19 18.06 -13.76
N ALA A 568 22.94 18.39 -13.41
CA ALA A 568 22.46 19.76 -13.24
C ALA A 568 23.20 20.56 -12.16
N THR A 569 23.79 19.89 -11.17
CA THR A 569 24.60 20.56 -10.13
C THR A 569 25.95 21.04 -10.62
N LYS A 570 26.39 20.59 -11.80
CA LYS A 570 27.71 20.89 -12.38
C LYS A 570 27.62 21.72 -13.66
N THR A 571 26.58 21.49 -14.45
CA THR A 571 26.43 22.07 -15.80
C THR A 571 24.98 22.32 -16.10
N LYS A 572 24.69 23.31 -16.96
CA LYS A 572 23.35 23.52 -17.51
C LYS A 572 22.96 22.32 -18.38
N VAL A 573 21.94 21.56 -17.96
CA VAL A 573 21.51 20.35 -18.67
C VAL A 573 20.66 20.73 -19.88
N PRO A 574 20.95 20.21 -21.09
CA PRO A 574 20.16 20.48 -22.28
C PRO A 574 18.86 19.68 -22.33
N GLU A 575 17.91 20.18 -23.12
CA GLU A 575 16.72 19.44 -23.59
C GLU A 575 17.10 18.45 -24.69
N ALA A 576 17.87 17.43 -24.31
CA ALA A 576 18.41 16.39 -25.19
C ALA A 576 18.57 15.03 -24.47
N PRO A 577 18.75 13.92 -25.21
CA PRO A 577 19.13 12.64 -24.64
C PRO A 577 20.45 12.74 -23.87
N ILE A 578 20.53 12.04 -22.74
CA ILE A 578 21.74 11.93 -21.93
C ILE A 578 22.07 10.45 -21.75
N ASP A 579 23.27 10.05 -22.17
CA ASP A 579 23.73 8.65 -22.10
C ASP A 579 24.51 8.34 -20.80
N ASP A 580 24.97 9.37 -20.08
CA ASP A 580 25.70 9.20 -18.82
C ASP A 580 24.82 8.58 -17.72
N ALA A 581 25.10 7.32 -17.38
CA ALA A 581 24.42 6.56 -16.34
C ALA A 581 24.42 7.23 -14.96
N LEU A 582 25.32 8.17 -14.71
CA LEU A 582 25.46 8.92 -13.45
C LEU A 582 24.85 10.33 -13.50
N ALA A 583 24.13 10.68 -14.57
CA ALA A 583 23.48 11.97 -14.69
C ALA A 583 22.36 12.16 -13.66
N ALA A 584 21.67 11.09 -13.28
CA ALA A 584 20.57 11.12 -12.31
C ALA A 584 21.04 11.35 -10.88
N PHE A 585 20.16 11.88 -10.03
CA PHE A 585 20.38 11.82 -8.58
C PHE A 585 20.57 10.36 -8.14
N SER A 586 21.37 10.17 -7.08
CA SER A 586 21.80 8.86 -6.56
C SER A 586 20.69 8.06 -5.83
N ILE A 587 19.45 8.17 -6.29
CA ILE A 587 18.25 7.56 -5.74
C ILE A 587 17.57 6.70 -6.81
N GLY A 588 16.96 5.57 -6.42
CA GLY A 588 16.37 4.64 -7.39
C GLY A 588 15.28 5.27 -8.26
N TYR A 589 14.51 6.22 -7.72
CA TYR A 589 13.53 6.99 -8.50
C TYR A 589 14.17 7.74 -9.67
N GLY A 590 15.22 8.54 -9.41
CA GLY A 590 15.91 9.30 -10.46
C GLY A 590 16.59 8.39 -11.48
N GLN A 591 17.26 7.35 -10.99
CA GLN A 591 17.94 6.36 -11.83
C GLN A 591 16.98 5.58 -12.72
N SER A 592 15.82 5.16 -12.20
CA SER A 592 14.81 4.42 -12.97
C SER A 592 14.17 5.28 -14.06
N LYS A 593 13.88 6.55 -13.77
CA LYS A 593 13.41 7.52 -14.78
C LYS A 593 14.44 7.71 -15.88
N HIS A 594 15.71 7.89 -15.52
CA HIS A 594 16.81 8.02 -16.47
C HIS A 594 16.98 6.77 -17.35
N ALA A 595 16.91 5.56 -16.76
CA ALA A 595 16.94 4.31 -17.51
C ALA A 595 15.78 4.21 -18.52
N ALA A 596 14.56 4.59 -18.12
CA ALA A 596 13.41 4.62 -19.03
C ALA A 596 13.58 5.62 -20.18
N GLU A 597 14.15 6.80 -19.93
CA GLU A 597 14.50 7.76 -20.99
C GLU A 597 15.44 7.16 -22.03
N ARG A 598 16.48 6.45 -21.57
CA ARG A 598 17.47 5.80 -22.44
C ARG A 598 16.84 4.65 -23.23
N ILE A 599 15.99 3.83 -22.62
CA ILE A 599 15.24 2.75 -23.30
C ILE A 599 14.34 3.35 -24.39
N LEU A 600 13.58 4.40 -24.10
CA LEU A 600 12.68 5.03 -25.08
C LEU A 600 13.46 5.76 -26.19
N THR A 601 14.59 6.39 -25.87
CA THR A 601 15.49 6.96 -26.87
C THR A 601 16.02 5.88 -27.80
N ALA A 602 16.40 4.72 -27.26
CA ALA A 602 16.80 3.56 -28.06
C ALA A 602 15.63 3.02 -28.89
N ALA A 603 14.40 2.96 -28.36
CA ALA A 603 13.20 2.56 -29.10
C ALA A 603 12.92 3.49 -30.28
N ASN A 604 13.12 4.81 -30.11
CA ASN A 604 13.05 5.75 -31.22
C ASN A 604 14.08 5.43 -32.31
N ARG A 605 15.34 5.19 -31.94
CA ARG A 605 16.43 4.88 -32.89
C ARG A 605 16.25 3.52 -33.58
N ILE A 606 15.96 2.46 -32.82
CA ILE A 606 15.92 1.05 -33.25
C ILE A 606 14.57 0.69 -33.88
N SER A 607 13.48 1.07 -33.23
CA SER A 607 12.11 0.69 -33.63
C SER A 607 11.44 1.75 -34.51
N GLY A 608 11.95 2.98 -34.55
CA GLY A 608 11.38 4.08 -35.33
C GLY A 608 10.11 4.69 -34.72
N ILE A 609 9.88 4.48 -33.42
CA ILE A 609 8.70 4.99 -32.72
C ILE A 609 8.93 6.47 -32.35
N PRO A 610 8.00 7.38 -32.63
CA PRO A 610 8.10 8.76 -32.16
C PRO A 610 8.09 8.80 -30.63
N VAL A 611 8.97 9.58 -30.02
CA VAL A 611 9.10 9.69 -28.57
C VAL A 611 9.27 11.15 -28.16
N SER A 612 8.50 11.58 -27.17
CA SER A 612 8.72 12.82 -26.42
C SER A 612 8.91 12.49 -24.94
N ILE A 613 9.95 13.06 -24.34
CA ILE A 613 10.28 12.89 -22.93
C ILE A 613 10.11 14.25 -22.24
N ALA A 614 9.20 14.33 -21.29
CA ALA A 614 8.97 15.52 -20.49
C ALA A 614 9.56 15.31 -19.09
N ARG A 615 10.72 15.94 -18.80
CA ARG A 615 11.33 15.94 -17.46
C ARG A 615 10.64 17.00 -16.61
N VAL A 616 9.81 16.58 -15.66
CA VAL A 616 9.05 17.52 -14.82
C VAL A 616 9.81 17.86 -13.53
N CYS A 617 9.72 19.13 -13.12
CA CYS A 617 10.14 19.60 -11.81
C CYS A 617 9.17 19.14 -10.70
N GLN A 618 9.31 19.71 -9.50
CA GLN A 618 8.31 19.55 -8.46
C GLN A 618 6.99 20.19 -8.90
N ILE A 619 5.94 19.37 -9.01
CA ILE A 619 4.59 19.83 -9.33
C ILE A 619 3.93 20.40 -8.07
N GLY A 620 3.53 21.67 -8.15
CA GLY A 620 2.85 22.45 -7.12
C GLY A 620 1.33 22.25 -7.07
N GLY A 621 0.67 23.05 -6.24
CA GLY A 621 -0.79 23.19 -6.25
C GLY A 621 -1.31 23.82 -7.55
N PRO A 622 -2.63 23.89 -7.74
CA PRO A 622 -3.23 24.66 -8.84
C PRO A 622 -3.02 26.17 -8.64
N THR A 623 -3.13 26.96 -9.72
CA THR A 623 -3.08 28.44 -9.65
C THR A 623 -4.39 29.04 -9.14
N GLY A 624 -5.49 28.31 -9.27
CA GLY A 624 -6.81 28.65 -8.74
C GLY A 624 -7.20 27.83 -7.50
N PRO A 625 -8.49 27.79 -7.15
CA PRO A 625 -8.98 26.96 -6.05
C PRO A 625 -8.63 25.47 -6.28
N GLY A 626 -8.20 24.81 -5.21
CA GLY A 626 -7.92 23.37 -5.21
C GLY A 626 -6.85 23.01 -4.19
N LYS A 627 -6.74 21.72 -3.88
CA LYS A 627 -5.76 21.22 -2.91
C LYS A 627 -4.51 20.76 -3.63
N TRP A 628 -3.35 21.07 -3.05
CA TRP A 628 -2.10 20.47 -3.52
C TRP A 628 -2.03 19.04 -2.98
N ALA A 629 -1.79 18.06 -3.84
CA ALA A 629 -1.52 16.70 -3.38
C ALA A 629 -0.28 16.68 -2.48
N ASP A 630 -0.34 15.92 -1.38
CA ASP A 630 0.78 15.77 -0.44
C ASP A 630 2.06 15.36 -1.18
N GLN A 631 3.17 16.03 -0.85
CA GLN A 631 4.49 15.74 -1.41
C GLN A 631 5.36 15.17 -0.28
N PRO A 632 5.55 13.83 -0.22
CA PRO A 632 6.10 13.18 0.97
C PRO A 632 7.42 13.77 1.47
N TRP A 633 8.32 14.18 0.57
CA TRP A 633 9.59 14.77 0.97
C TRP A 633 9.45 16.19 1.55
N ILE A 634 8.51 17.00 1.07
CA ILE A 634 8.26 18.37 1.56
C ILE A 634 7.45 18.32 2.85
N SER A 635 6.34 17.56 2.87
CA SER A 635 5.52 17.40 4.07
C SER A 635 6.26 16.63 5.15
N GLY A 636 7.07 15.64 4.76
CA GLY A 636 7.98 14.93 5.65
C GLY A 636 8.99 15.87 6.31
N LEU A 637 9.59 16.77 5.54
CA LEU A 637 10.47 17.82 6.06
C LEU A 637 9.72 18.77 7.00
N ALA A 638 8.56 19.29 6.60
CA ALA A 638 7.79 20.26 7.39
C ALA A 638 7.32 19.68 8.73
N ARG A 639 6.71 18.49 8.72
CA ARG A 639 6.24 17.81 9.93
C ARG A 639 7.40 17.47 10.86
N THR A 640 8.52 16.99 10.32
CA THR A 640 9.72 16.76 11.12
C THR A 640 10.31 18.06 11.66
N ALA A 641 10.36 19.14 10.87
CA ALA A 641 10.87 20.44 11.29
C ALA A 641 10.09 21.00 12.48
N LYS A 642 8.77 20.83 12.49
CA LYS A 642 7.90 21.12 13.65
C LYS A 642 8.33 20.32 14.88
N THR A 643 8.52 19.01 14.72
CA THR A 643 8.92 18.09 15.82
C THR A 643 10.32 18.34 16.37
N VAL A 644 11.28 18.75 15.53
CA VAL A 644 12.66 19.05 15.95
C VAL A 644 12.89 20.53 16.27
N GLU A 645 11.87 21.36 16.10
CA GLU A 645 11.87 22.81 16.33
C GLU A 645 12.98 23.54 15.54
N CYS A 646 13.30 23.06 14.33
CA CYS A 646 14.17 23.76 13.40
C CYS A 646 13.89 23.43 11.93
N ILE A 647 14.07 24.43 11.06
CA ILE A 647 13.85 24.36 9.61
C ILE A 647 15.20 24.38 8.88
N PRO A 648 15.43 23.54 7.86
CA PRO A 648 16.65 23.58 7.05
C PRO A 648 16.66 24.76 6.06
N SER A 649 17.78 25.48 5.98
CA SER A 649 17.93 26.75 5.25
C SER A 649 18.11 26.64 3.73
N HIS A 650 18.80 25.59 3.26
CA HIS A 650 19.15 25.37 1.85
C HIS A 650 18.93 23.89 1.51
N VAL A 651 17.87 23.57 0.77
CA VAL A 651 17.54 22.17 0.48
C VAL A 651 17.55 21.90 -1.02
N ALA A 652 16.76 22.65 -1.78
CA ALA A 652 16.66 22.50 -3.22
C ALA A 652 16.32 23.84 -3.88
N VAL A 653 16.54 23.94 -5.19
CA VAL A 653 15.96 25.03 -5.99
C VAL A 653 14.43 24.96 -5.96
N VAL A 654 13.77 26.12 -5.89
CA VAL A 654 12.30 26.22 -5.95
C VAL A 654 11.91 26.60 -7.37
N ASP A 655 12.06 25.65 -8.28
CA ASP A 655 11.68 25.76 -9.69
C ASP A 655 10.28 25.16 -9.98
N TRP A 656 9.45 25.13 -8.94
CA TRP A 656 8.19 24.40 -8.89
C TRP A 656 7.18 24.98 -9.88
N LEU A 657 6.37 24.10 -10.46
CA LEU A 657 5.37 24.50 -11.45
C LEU A 657 3.98 24.09 -11.01
N ALA A 658 3.02 25.01 -11.14
CA ALA A 658 1.62 24.72 -10.83
C ALA A 658 1.09 23.55 -11.69
N VAL A 659 0.27 22.69 -11.11
CA VAL A 659 -0.18 21.44 -11.76
C VAL A 659 -0.99 21.69 -13.03
N ASP A 660 -1.78 22.75 -13.06
CA ASP A 660 -2.52 23.20 -14.24
C ASP A 660 -1.56 23.60 -15.36
N THR A 661 -0.57 24.43 -15.08
CA THR A 661 0.45 24.88 -16.06
C THR A 661 1.25 23.68 -16.60
N ALA A 662 1.66 22.76 -15.74
CA ALA A 662 2.35 21.53 -16.15
C ALA A 662 1.47 20.64 -17.06
N ALA A 663 0.18 20.51 -16.73
CA ALA A 663 -0.77 19.77 -17.54
C ALA A 663 -1.04 20.44 -18.90
N GLU A 664 -1.07 21.77 -18.97
CA GLU A 664 -1.19 22.50 -20.23
C GLU A 664 0.05 22.34 -21.13
N MET A 665 1.26 22.36 -20.55
CA MET A 665 2.50 22.10 -21.30
C MET A 665 2.49 20.67 -21.86
N LEU A 666 2.17 19.67 -21.03
CA LEU A 666 2.06 18.28 -21.49
C LEU A 666 1.00 18.11 -22.58
N ARG A 667 -0.17 18.74 -22.42
CA ARG A 667 -1.23 18.76 -23.43
C ARG A 667 -0.68 19.23 -24.77
N ASP A 668 0.06 20.34 -24.81
CA ASP A 668 0.63 20.88 -26.05
C ASP A 668 1.62 19.91 -26.70
N PHE A 669 2.42 19.20 -25.90
CA PHE A 669 3.37 18.18 -26.39
C PHE A 669 2.67 16.92 -26.93
N ILE A 670 1.48 16.61 -26.40
CA ILE A 670 0.65 15.47 -26.82
C ILE A 670 -0.06 15.75 -28.13
N ILE A 671 -0.66 16.95 -28.29
CA ILE A 671 -1.46 17.27 -29.48
C ILE A 671 -0.63 17.80 -30.66
N ARG A 672 0.65 18.12 -30.44
CA ARG A 672 1.61 18.52 -31.47
C ARG A 672 2.79 17.53 -31.50
N PRO A 673 2.56 16.26 -31.89
CA PRO A 673 3.62 15.28 -32.05
C PRO A 673 4.68 15.80 -33.03
N THR A 674 5.95 15.54 -32.73
CA THR A 674 7.12 15.97 -33.50
C THR A 674 7.78 14.78 -34.20
N ALA A 675 8.53 15.05 -35.28
CA ALA A 675 9.03 14.04 -36.22
C ALA A 675 10.44 13.49 -35.88
N GLN A 676 10.68 12.27 -36.40
CA GLN A 676 11.88 11.41 -36.44
C GLN A 676 12.73 11.21 -35.17
N GLU A 677 13.20 12.27 -34.50
CA GLU A 677 14.10 12.14 -33.34
C GLU A 677 13.37 12.30 -32.01
N ALA A 678 13.83 11.58 -30.98
CA ALA A 678 13.32 11.71 -29.63
C ALA A 678 13.44 13.16 -29.12
N GLN A 679 12.32 13.78 -28.77
CA GLN A 679 12.28 15.13 -28.23
C GLN A 679 12.35 15.12 -26.71
N PHE A 680 12.99 16.13 -26.13
CA PHE A 680 13.10 16.31 -24.70
C PHE A 680 12.59 17.69 -24.32
N TYR A 681 11.88 17.78 -23.20
CA TYR A 681 11.33 19.03 -22.67
C TYR A 681 11.59 19.09 -21.16
N HIS A 682 12.07 20.21 -20.65
CA HIS A 682 12.17 20.43 -19.20
C HIS A 682 10.97 21.29 -18.77
N ILE A 683 10.02 20.64 -18.10
CA ILE A 683 8.84 21.31 -17.53
C ILE A 683 9.26 21.83 -16.15
N SER A 684 9.72 23.08 -16.12
CA SER A 684 10.23 23.77 -14.93
C SER A 684 9.95 25.28 -15.04
N HIS A 685 9.83 25.97 -13.91
CA HIS A 685 9.65 27.42 -13.92
C HIS A 685 10.97 28.11 -14.34
N PRO A 686 10.96 29.00 -15.36
CA PRO A 686 12.19 29.60 -15.89
C PRO A 686 12.85 30.60 -14.93
N GLU A 687 12.10 31.12 -13.96
CA GLU A 687 12.57 32.05 -12.92
C GLU A 687 12.35 31.41 -11.54
N PRO A 688 13.27 30.55 -11.06
CA PRO A 688 13.10 29.85 -9.78
C PRO A 688 13.22 30.82 -8.60
N LEU A 689 12.57 30.47 -7.48
CA LEU A 689 12.76 31.14 -6.20
C LEU A 689 13.90 30.49 -5.40
N GLY A 690 14.44 31.25 -4.44
CA GLY A 690 15.33 30.69 -3.43
C GLY A 690 14.55 29.87 -2.39
N TRP A 691 15.24 28.93 -1.74
CA TRP A 691 14.64 28.10 -0.68
C TRP A 691 14.23 28.92 0.55
N ASP A 692 14.83 30.10 0.74
CA ASP A 692 14.43 31.10 1.73
C ASP A 692 12.93 31.43 1.67
N SER A 693 12.34 31.45 0.49
CA SER A 693 10.88 31.63 0.32
C SER A 693 10.07 30.51 0.97
N VAL A 694 10.55 29.27 0.94
CA VAL A 694 9.90 28.12 1.60
C VAL A 694 10.13 28.18 3.11
N VAL A 695 11.34 28.54 3.55
CA VAL A 695 11.67 28.73 4.97
C VAL A 695 10.73 29.76 5.60
N ASP A 696 10.53 30.89 4.92
CA ASP A 696 9.66 31.97 5.36
C ASP A 696 8.19 31.52 5.53
N VAL A 697 7.67 30.75 4.58
CA VAL A 697 6.30 30.22 4.63
C VAL A 697 6.18 29.19 5.76
N LEU A 698 7.10 28.23 5.85
CA LEU A 698 7.09 27.20 6.88
C LEU A 698 7.29 27.78 8.28
N SER A 699 8.12 28.81 8.44
CA SER A 699 8.33 29.47 9.74
C SER A 699 7.03 30.06 10.28
N GLY A 700 6.23 30.68 9.39
CA GLY A 700 4.91 31.22 9.72
C GLY A 700 3.88 30.13 10.04
N LEU A 701 3.80 29.09 9.21
CA LEU A 701 2.82 28.00 9.38
C LEU A 701 3.10 27.13 10.61
N LEU A 702 4.37 26.83 10.88
CA LEU A 702 4.77 25.91 11.94
C LEU A 702 5.08 26.62 13.26
N ASN A 703 5.16 27.96 13.26
CA ASN A 703 5.65 28.77 14.37
C ASN A 703 7.06 28.37 14.87
N VAL A 704 7.94 28.02 13.91
CA VAL A 704 9.34 27.62 14.15
C VAL A 704 10.26 28.69 13.56
N THR A 705 11.12 29.29 14.39
CA THR A 705 12.01 30.39 13.95
C THR A 705 13.47 29.97 13.83
N LYS A 706 13.86 28.82 14.39
CA LYS A 706 15.23 28.33 14.32
C LYS A 706 15.49 27.75 12.93
N VAL A 707 16.43 28.35 12.22
CA VAL A 707 16.88 27.90 10.90
C VAL A 707 18.30 27.34 11.02
N VAL A 708 18.55 26.17 10.45
CA VAL A 708 19.86 25.47 10.49
C VAL A 708 20.25 24.99 9.10
N SER A 709 21.53 24.64 8.89
CA SER A 709 21.94 24.01 7.62
C SER A 709 21.26 22.64 7.43
N LEU A 710 21.06 22.20 6.18
CA LEU A 710 20.51 20.87 5.91
C LEU A 710 21.37 19.77 6.56
N ARG A 711 22.70 19.90 6.50
CA ARG A 711 23.62 18.95 7.14
C ARG A 711 23.42 18.86 8.65
N GLU A 712 23.26 19.99 9.34
CA GLU A 712 22.98 20.01 10.79
C GLU A 712 21.61 19.41 11.12
N TRP A 713 20.61 19.72 10.30
CA TRP A 713 19.26 19.17 10.43
C TRP A 713 19.26 17.64 10.29
N VAL A 714 19.90 17.11 9.23
CA VAL A 714 20.11 15.67 9.01
C VAL A 714 20.89 15.03 10.17
N GLY A 715 21.93 15.70 10.67
CA GLY A 715 22.69 15.24 11.84
C GLY A 715 21.81 15.11 13.10
N THR A 716 20.88 16.03 13.30
CA THR A 716 19.89 15.98 14.38
C THR A 716 18.97 14.76 14.24
N LEU A 717 18.54 14.45 13.01
CA LEU A 717 17.72 13.28 12.74
C LEU A 717 18.43 11.97 13.07
N ARG A 718 19.70 11.81 12.66
CA ARG A 718 20.50 10.61 12.98
C ARG A 718 20.65 10.36 14.48
N LEU A 719 20.87 11.42 15.26
CA LEU A 719 20.99 11.29 16.72
C LEU A 719 19.68 10.85 17.39
N LYS A 720 18.54 11.24 16.80
CA LYS A 720 17.21 10.86 17.29
C LYS A 720 16.76 9.49 16.77
N GLU A 721 17.17 9.07 15.57
CA GLU A 721 16.92 7.73 15.01
C GLU A 721 17.44 6.61 15.93
N ALA A 722 18.59 6.83 16.57
CA ALA A 722 19.19 5.90 17.52
C ALA A 722 18.38 5.73 18.83
N LYS A 723 17.35 6.54 19.07
CA LYS A 723 16.49 6.50 20.26
C LYS A 723 15.06 6.15 19.82
N ALA A 724 14.66 4.91 20.09
CA ALA A 724 13.43 4.30 19.57
C ALA A 724 12.14 5.10 19.84
N ALA A 725 11.22 5.03 18.88
CA ALA A 725 9.88 5.64 18.77
C ALA A 725 9.83 7.05 18.17
N THR A 726 9.90 7.19 16.84
CA THR A 726 9.68 8.50 16.18
C THR A 726 9.37 8.50 14.67
N ALA A 727 8.95 7.40 14.04
CA ALA A 727 8.59 7.46 12.60
C ALA A 727 7.30 8.26 12.34
N SER A 728 6.31 8.21 13.24
CA SER A 728 5.03 8.92 13.09
C SER A 728 5.14 10.44 13.31
N THR A 729 6.10 10.90 14.12
CA THR A 729 6.33 12.32 14.42
C THR A 729 7.48 12.93 13.61
N MET A 730 8.40 12.11 13.10
CA MET A 730 9.51 12.54 12.24
C MET A 730 9.51 11.77 10.90
N PRO A 731 8.51 11.98 10.03
CA PRO A 731 8.37 11.28 8.75
C PRO A 731 9.59 11.39 7.83
N ALA A 732 10.37 12.48 7.94
CA ALA A 732 11.63 12.63 7.19
C ALA A 732 12.66 11.52 7.44
N LEU A 733 12.58 10.79 8.57
CA LEU A 733 13.44 9.62 8.82
C LEU A 733 13.29 8.52 7.76
N THR A 734 12.09 8.37 7.19
CA THR A 734 11.84 7.39 6.12
C THR A 734 12.54 7.74 4.80
N MET A 735 12.99 9.00 4.66
CA MET A 735 13.68 9.54 3.49
C MET A 735 15.05 10.13 3.85
N LEU A 736 15.66 9.67 4.95
CA LEU A 736 16.93 10.21 5.44
C LEU A 736 18.03 10.15 4.37
N ASP A 737 18.14 9.04 3.64
CA ASP A 737 19.09 8.86 2.53
C ASP A 737 18.90 9.91 1.42
N PHE A 738 17.66 10.32 1.14
CA PHE A 738 17.36 11.34 0.16
C PHE A 738 17.87 12.71 0.63
N PHE A 739 17.59 13.09 1.87
CA PHE A 739 18.09 14.36 2.43
C PHE A 739 19.62 14.36 2.57
N GLU A 740 20.24 13.22 2.85
CA GLU A 740 21.70 13.06 2.88
C GLU A 740 22.34 13.26 1.51
N GLU A 741 21.74 12.73 0.44
CA GLU A 741 22.26 12.90 -0.92
C GLU A 741 22.25 14.36 -1.37
N LEU A 742 21.35 15.18 -0.82
CA LEU A 742 21.32 16.63 -1.07
C LEU A 742 22.48 17.37 -0.38
N GLY A 743 23.18 16.76 0.58
CA GLY A 743 24.36 17.33 1.22
C GLY A 743 24.09 18.64 1.97
N ASP A 744 24.68 19.74 1.49
CA ASP A 744 24.43 21.10 2.03
C ASP A 744 23.26 21.81 1.31
N GLY A 745 22.51 21.09 0.46
CA GLY A 745 21.45 21.62 -0.40
C GLY A 745 21.86 21.66 -1.88
N VAL A 746 20.87 21.60 -2.77
CA VAL A 746 21.07 21.59 -4.23
C VAL A 746 20.36 22.78 -4.90
N GLU A 747 20.86 23.99 -4.64
CA GLU A 747 20.26 25.24 -5.13
C GLU A 747 20.82 25.70 -6.48
N ASN A 748 21.96 25.17 -6.93
CA ASN A 748 22.62 25.55 -8.19
C ASN A 748 22.25 24.66 -9.39
N SER A 749 21.12 23.95 -9.32
CA SER A 749 20.68 23.11 -10.45
C SER A 749 20.24 23.98 -11.62
N THR A 750 20.82 23.77 -12.80
CA THR A 750 20.50 24.57 -13.99
C THR A 750 20.03 23.71 -15.15
N TYR A 751 18.90 24.09 -15.73
CA TYR A 751 18.20 23.36 -16.79
C TYR A 751 17.94 24.30 -17.96
N ASP A 752 18.01 23.78 -19.20
CA ASP A 752 17.53 24.50 -20.36
C ASP A 752 16.02 24.30 -20.52
N THR A 753 15.26 25.36 -20.76
CA THR A 753 13.80 25.30 -20.89
C THR A 753 13.30 25.90 -22.20
N ALA A 754 14.22 26.29 -23.10
CA ALA A 754 13.90 27.04 -24.31
C ALA A 754 12.93 26.29 -25.23
N ARG A 755 13.09 24.97 -25.39
CA ARG A 755 12.20 24.13 -26.21
C ARG A 755 10.86 23.94 -25.53
N ALA A 756 10.82 23.64 -24.23
CA ALA A 756 9.56 23.54 -23.49
C ALA A 756 8.74 24.84 -23.54
N VAL A 757 9.39 25.98 -23.32
CA VAL A 757 8.75 27.30 -23.31
C VAL A 757 8.30 27.71 -24.72
N SER A 758 9.12 27.52 -25.75
CA SER A 758 8.75 27.88 -27.13
C SER A 758 7.60 27.03 -27.70
N ASN A 759 7.39 25.82 -27.18
CA ASN A 759 6.28 24.95 -27.58
C ASN A 759 5.05 25.09 -26.68
N PHE A 760 5.12 25.87 -25.60
CA PHE A 760 4.00 26.13 -24.71
C PHE A 760 3.19 27.34 -25.19
N HIS A 761 1.88 27.13 -25.39
CA HIS A 761 0.97 28.16 -25.92
C HIS A 761 0.02 28.71 -24.84
N GLY A 762 0.18 28.28 -23.59
CA GLY A 762 -0.55 28.83 -22.44
C GLY A 762 0.19 30.00 -21.80
N LYS A 763 -0.28 30.40 -20.62
CA LYS A 763 0.34 31.46 -19.83
C LYS A 763 1.17 30.85 -18.70
N MET A 764 2.46 31.19 -18.63
CA MET A 764 3.29 30.81 -17.50
C MET A 764 2.89 31.69 -16.29
N HIS A 765 2.42 31.07 -15.22
CA HIS A 765 2.06 31.78 -14.00
C HIS A 765 3.32 32.08 -13.18
N VAL A 766 3.38 33.28 -12.60
CA VAL A 766 4.51 33.71 -11.77
C VAL A 766 4.55 32.87 -10.49
N LEU A 767 5.63 32.13 -10.30
CA LEU A 767 5.96 31.52 -9.02
C LEU A 767 6.36 32.61 -8.02
N ASN A 768 5.55 32.79 -6.97
CA ASN A 768 5.79 33.78 -5.92
C ASN A 768 5.42 33.20 -4.54
N ARG A 769 5.79 33.93 -3.48
CA ARG A 769 5.53 33.53 -2.09
C ARG A 769 4.05 33.29 -1.80
N ALA A 770 3.14 34.13 -2.32
CA ALA A 770 1.71 33.99 -2.07
C ALA A 770 1.15 32.68 -2.64
N LEU A 771 1.63 32.28 -3.82
CA LEU A 771 1.28 31.00 -4.43
C LEU A 771 1.82 29.83 -3.61
N LEU A 772 3.10 29.87 -3.20
CA LEU A 772 3.70 28.86 -2.32
C LEU A 772 2.94 28.70 -1.00
N GLU A 773 2.57 29.82 -0.38
CA GLU A 773 1.80 29.85 0.87
C GLU A 773 0.43 29.20 0.68
N SER A 774 -0.29 29.53 -0.40
CA SER A 774 -1.58 28.92 -0.70
C SER A 774 -1.49 27.39 -0.86
N TRP A 775 -0.40 26.90 -1.43
CA TRP A 775 -0.20 25.46 -1.63
C TRP A 775 0.11 24.75 -0.31
N LEU A 776 1.04 25.29 0.49
CA LEU A 776 1.48 24.68 1.74
C LEU A 776 0.42 24.75 2.85
N GLN A 777 -0.44 25.77 2.85
CA GLN A 777 -1.59 25.87 3.77
C GLN A 777 -2.59 24.71 3.60
N SER A 778 -2.66 24.09 2.42
CA SER A 778 -3.63 23.02 2.15
C SER A 778 -3.34 21.68 2.85
N TRP A 779 -2.16 21.54 3.46
CA TRP A 779 -1.68 20.29 4.07
C TRP A 779 -1.90 20.15 5.58
N ASP A 780 -2.54 21.14 6.21
CA ASP A 780 -2.84 21.16 7.66
C ASP A 780 -1.61 20.74 8.51
N LEU A 781 -0.53 21.52 8.35
CA LEU A 781 0.83 21.20 8.84
C LEU A 781 1.04 21.42 10.34
#